data_AF-A0A2V3W5H1-F1
#
_entry.id   AF-A0A2V3W5H1-F1
#
_cell.length_a   1.000
_cell.length_b   1.000
_cell.length_c   1.000
_cell.angle_alpha   90.00
_cell.angle_beta   90.00
_cell.angle_gamma   90.00
#
_symmetry.space_group_name_H-M   'P 1'
#
loop_
_entity.id
_entity.type
_entity.pdbx_description
1 polymer ?
#
loop_
_entity_poly.entity_id
_entity_poly.type
_entity_poly.pdbx_seq_one_letter_code
_entity_poly.pdbx_strand_id
1 'polypeptide(L)'
;MTSTVQPRVTRYKRLSISLGIVVALIALLVALSYFWLPGYAKSQLETRLSELLQRPVSVASIEIKLHTLELIIQGFRIDEKADAREESATLFAFGKLHVDLSIESLKHRAPVITSVSLVEPKLHLVREAENQFNISDLLEKFSQPADEKDEDPGDAQFSISNITIQGGHFEFVDRHMKTDHKITEINLGIPVVANFKSTLTNWIEPHFSAKINGSPLSLDGKLRAFTESQEATLTLKLSEFDLTEIDRYAPLPKGIKLLSGLYDSELLVTFVQAPDKAPDITLTGTTTLRQLAVKNSAVEVPYQARLKQLAIALTQVDLTGKKPSQVKLHIDQIALTREGEKEPALSLAQLDIDAITVNTTSRQIALGEITLDRLKTTLRRDTSGTIDLTRLFNSSDEQAEPKPQVQVQTKAKAQPKIQARIPLPARKPAYPATEIKIAEKQTEPTKPREPQRVNKEKPSSPDAPWTTQIKRIKLKAAKLQYEDLTLTKAAPMVVDPLDLAVDNIDLSGVKPLNLALQAQVNQRGKLKVDGSLAWAPLATDLTLNLDSVDVVSLQGWAGDKLAAMLTSGDISFDGKIQANGEPLKIAVNGNGKLGNFNVFDPQSAQDLLRWKKLDISNLNFVNEPLRVDIKTIGLSDFFARVMILPDGNFNLKQIVRQDVPLEPQATAASVAPATTQQPVQAKKDTPVHIDKIILQQGNINFSDQFIKPNYRANLTGLAGQIGPLHPGKQGKIDIRGMVAKTAPLEIRGTTDPFSSELALDLVAKVKNIDLPPFSPYSVKYIGYEIEKGKLSADVNYQIDKGVLSGNNKIFLDQFTLGEKVESEDAVSLPLSLAISILKNRRGEIDIHLPIKGSLDDPQFSLSDIIFTALTNLITKAITSPFALLGSVLEGGEELSEITFTPGFADIDADAAKRLEALAKILNDRPSLNLEISGHVDPAQDLEGLKVAMLQDKVKAQKLAEQTKADIASTDLADVTLTPEEYSKYLEVAYKKETFEKPKNAIGFAKSLPSAEMEQLILTNTQVNDDDLAILAERRANTALNWLIENGKISDERVFVVGAHENKEDEQKNGNRAEFVLK
;
A
#
# COMPACT_ATOMS: atom_id res chain seq x y z
N MET A 1 38.11 -131.66 12.04
CA MET A 1 38.17 -132.32 13.36
C MET A 1 37.11 -131.71 14.28
N THR A 2 36.80 -132.37 15.39
CA THR A 2 35.57 -132.25 16.20
C THR A 2 35.53 -131.10 17.22
N SER A 3 34.30 -130.83 17.75
CA SER A 3 33.99 -130.13 19.03
C SER A 3 34.04 -128.58 19.03
N THR A 4 33.21 -127.78 19.76
CA THR A 4 32.20 -128.04 20.82
C THR A 4 31.16 -126.88 20.98
N VAL A 5 29.87 -127.22 21.20
CA VAL A 5 28.79 -126.60 22.04
C VAL A 5 28.72 -125.07 22.37
N GLN A 6 27.60 -124.41 21.97
CA GLN A 6 26.77 -123.31 22.58
C GLN A 6 27.36 -122.04 23.29
N PRO A 7 26.57 -120.95 23.56
CA PRO A 7 25.59 -120.25 22.70
C PRO A 7 25.74 -118.69 22.76
N ARG A 8 25.73 -117.97 21.62
CA ARG A 8 25.88 -116.49 21.57
C ARG A 8 24.58 -115.67 21.68
N VAL A 9 23.55 -116.18 22.36
CA VAL A 9 22.19 -115.57 22.43
C VAL A 9 22.04 -114.52 23.55
N THR A 10 22.95 -114.47 24.53
CA THR A 10 22.82 -113.62 25.73
C THR A 10 23.15 -112.13 25.53
N ARG A 11 23.84 -111.74 24.43
CA ARG A 11 24.13 -110.32 24.14
C ARG A 11 22.89 -109.55 23.69
N TYR A 12 22.08 -110.13 22.80
CA TYR A 12 20.83 -109.51 22.35
C TYR A 12 19.78 -109.39 23.46
N LYS A 13 19.69 -110.37 24.37
CA LYS A 13 18.73 -110.32 25.49
C LYS A 13 19.05 -109.23 26.52
N ARG A 14 20.34 -108.94 26.77
CA ARG A 14 20.73 -107.79 27.62
C ARG A 14 20.49 -106.47 26.90
N LEU A 15 20.76 -106.39 25.59
CA LEU A 15 20.47 -105.21 24.77
C LEU A 15 18.97 -104.92 24.69
N SER A 16 18.12 -105.94 24.55
CA SER A 16 16.66 -105.77 24.50
C SER A 16 16.05 -105.40 25.85
N ILE A 17 16.62 -105.90 26.96
CA ILE A 17 16.20 -105.48 28.32
C ILE A 17 16.68 -104.06 28.60
N SER A 18 17.90 -103.67 28.25
CA SER A 18 18.34 -102.28 28.40
C SER A 18 17.55 -101.33 27.49
N LEU A 19 17.25 -101.73 26.25
CA LEU A 19 16.40 -100.95 25.35
C LEU A 19 14.96 -100.86 25.87
N GLY A 20 14.40 -101.94 26.41
CA GLY A 20 13.08 -101.95 27.04
C GLY A 20 13.01 -101.08 28.30
N ILE A 21 14.05 -101.07 29.14
CA ILE A 21 14.17 -100.17 30.29
C ILE A 21 14.31 -98.71 29.84
N VAL A 22 15.09 -98.43 28.78
CA VAL A 22 15.21 -97.08 28.22
C VAL A 22 13.89 -96.61 27.61
N VAL A 23 13.17 -97.46 26.86
CA VAL A 23 11.85 -97.14 26.31
C VAL A 23 10.81 -96.96 27.41
N ALA A 24 10.84 -97.78 28.47
CA ALA A 24 9.95 -97.63 29.63
C ALA A 24 10.28 -96.36 30.44
N LEU A 25 11.55 -96.01 30.60
CA LEU A 25 11.98 -94.75 31.22
C LEU A 25 11.56 -93.54 30.36
N ILE A 26 11.73 -93.59 29.04
CA ILE A 26 11.26 -92.53 28.13
C ILE A 26 9.74 -92.42 28.19
N ALA A 27 8.99 -93.52 28.17
CA ALA A 27 7.53 -93.52 28.28
C ALA A 27 7.06 -92.97 29.65
N LEU A 28 7.76 -93.32 30.74
CA LEU A 28 7.52 -92.78 32.08
C LEU A 28 7.82 -91.27 32.13
N LEU A 29 8.91 -90.82 31.52
CA LEU A 29 9.33 -89.41 31.47
C LEU A 29 8.35 -88.60 30.62
N VAL A 30 7.90 -89.13 29.48
CA VAL A 30 6.82 -88.54 28.67
C VAL A 30 5.52 -88.46 29.47
N ALA A 31 5.11 -89.54 30.16
CA ALA A 31 3.89 -89.53 30.98
C ALA A 31 3.96 -88.54 32.15
N LEU A 32 5.08 -88.49 32.89
CA LEU A 32 5.34 -87.50 33.94
C LEU A 32 5.33 -86.07 33.36
N SER A 33 5.93 -85.86 32.18
CA SER A 33 5.97 -84.57 31.52
C SER A 33 4.61 -84.10 30.99
N TYR A 34 3.68 -85.02 30.72
CA TYR A 34 2.35 -84.71 30.20
C TYR A 34 1.31 -84.54 31.31
N PHE A 35 1.35 -85.36 32.37
CA PHE A 35 0.32 -85.36 33.42
C PHE A 35 0.72 -84.64 34.71
N TRP A 36 2.00 -84.60 35.09
CA TRP A 36 2.45 -84.01 36.36
C TRP A 36 3.16 -82.68 36.19
N LEU A 37 4.10 -82.61 35.24
CA LEU A 37 4.91 -81.42 34.99
C LEU A 37 4.10 -80.14 34.73
N PRO A 38 2.97 -80.13 33.98
CA PRO A 38 2.15 -78.93 33.77
C PRO A 38 1.61 -78.32 35.07
N GLY A 39 1.01 -79.15 35.93
CA GLY A 39 0.43 -78.70 37.21
C GLY A 39 1.50 -78.28 38.22
N TYR A 40 2.62 -79.02 38.28
CA TYR A 40 3.75 -78.66 39.12
C TYR A 40 4.41 -77.34 38.65
N ALA A 41 4.65 -77.19 37.34
CA ALA A 41 5.21 -75.99 36.76
C ALA A 41 4.32 -74.76 37.01
N LYS A 42 3.00 -74.89 36.83
CA LYS A 42 2.03 -73.83 37.16
C LYS A 42 2.16 -73.39 38.62
N SER A 43 2.00 -74.32 39.57
CA SER A 43 2.03 -74.00 41.00
C SER A 43 3.38 -73.42 41.45
N GLN A 44 4.50 -73.94 40.95
CA GLN A 44 5.82 -73.38 41.24
C GLN A 44 6.01 -71.99 40.62
N LEU A 45 5.58 -71.77 39.38
CA LEU A 45 5.71 -70.47 38.72
C LEU A 45 4.86 -69.39 39.40
N GLU A 46 3.60 -69.69 39.75
CA GLU A 46 2.74 -68.80 40.53
C GLU A 46 3.36 -68.48 41.90
N THR A 47 3.80 -69.49 42.65
CA THR A 47 4.40 -69.31 43.99
C THR A 47 5.70 -68.49 43.93
N ARG A 48 6.64 -68.88 43.05
CA ARG A 48 7.97 -68.28 42.97
C ARG A 48 7.94 -66.87 42.39
N LEU A 49 7.12 -66.62 41.37
CA LEU A 49 6.99 -65.26 40.84
C LEU A 49 6.22 -64.36 41.80
N SER A 50 5.23 -64.86 42.55
CA SER A 50 4.57 -64.06 43.59
C SER A 50 5.52 -63.66 44.73
N GLU A 51 6.35 -64.60 45.18
CA GLU A 51 7.41 -64.38 46.18
C GLU A 51 8.47 -63.37 45.65
N LEU A 52 8.89 -63.52 44.39
CA LEU A 52 9.93 -62.70 43.76
C LEU A 52 9.46 -61.28 43.40
N LEU A 53 8.22 -61.11 42.96
CA LEU A 53 7.63 -59.81 42.55
C LEU A 53 6.83 -59.11 43.67
N GLN A 54 6.61 -59.79 44.80
CA GLN A 54 5.78 -59.31 45.93
C GLN A 54 4.35 -58.89 45.49
N ARG A 55 3.82 -59.56 44.47
CA ARG A 55 2.54 -59.28 43.80
C ARG A 55 1.84 -60.59 43.46
N PRO A 56 0.50 -60.68 43.46
CA PRO A 56 -0.20 -61.91 43.10
C PRO A 56 0.07 -62.29 41.64
N VAL A 57 0.60 -63.48 41.39
CA VAL A 57 0.79 -64.04 40.04
C VAL A 57 -0.13 -65.24 39.85
N SER A 58 -0.84 -65.26 38.73
CA SER A 58 -1.78 -66.32 38.35
C SER A 58 -1.61 -66.72 36.89
N VAL A 59 -1.86 -67.99 36.57
CA VAL A 59 -1.78 -68.55 35.21
C VAL A 59 -2.97 -69.45 34.95
N ALA A 60 -3.62 -69.37 33.79
CA ALA A 60 -4.70 -70.30 33.46
C ALA A 60 -4.17 -71.72 33.26
N SER A 61 -3.27 -71.92 32.29
CA SER A 61 -2.61 -73.21 32.01
C SER A 61 -1.16 -73.05 31.54
N ILE A 62 -0.38 -74.12 31.69
CA ILE A 62 0.95 -74.30 31.08
C ILE A 62 0.92 -75.64 30.35
N GLU A 63 1.38 -75.69 29.11
CA GLU A 63 1.54 -76.92 28.33
C GLU A 63 3.00 -77.02 27.87
N ILE A 64 3.61 -78.19 28.04
CA ILE A 64 5.00 -78.45 27.61
C ILE A 64 5.01 -79.72 26.74
N LYS A 65 5.27 -79.56 25.44
CA LYS A 65 5.22 -80.66 24.47
C LYS A 65 6.63 -81.17 24.18
N LEU A 66 7.13 -82.11 24.96
CA LEU A 66 8.51 -82.64 24.79
C LEU A 66 8.80 -83.27 23.41
N HIS A 67 7.77 -83.61 22.62
CA HIS A 67 7.95 -84.23 21.30
C HIS A 67 8.08 -83.22 20.15
N THR A 68 7.55 -82.00 20.30
CA THR A 68 7.77 -80.86 19.38
C THR A 68 8.67 -79.77 19.97
N LEU A 69 9.01 -79.87 21.27
CA LEU A 69 9.77 -78.89 22.04
C LEU A 69 9.07 -77.52 22.20
N GLU A 70 7.74 -77.51 22.16
CA GLU A 70 6.93 -76.31 22.42
C GLU A 70 6.65 -76.10 23.93
N LEU A 71 6.65 -74.83 24.35
CA LEU A 71 6.11 -74.34 25.61
C LEU A 71 4.96 -73.36 25.31
N ILE A 72 3.78 -73.58 25.90
CA ILE A 72 2.63 -72.68 25.83
C ILE A 72 2.22 -72.30 27.25
N ILE A 73 2.03 -71.00 27.50
CA ILE A 73 1.46 -70.47 28.75
C ILE A 73 0.23 -69.65 28.38
N GLN A 74 -0.91 -69.92 29.01
CA GLN A 74 -2.18 -69.22 28.73
C GLN A 74 -2.66 -68.46 29.96
N GLY A 75 -3.25 -67.27 29.74
CA GLY A 75 -3.87 -66.44 30.78
C GLY A 75 -2.93 -66.13 31.95
N PHE A 76 -1.71 -65.67 31.66
CA PHE A 76 -0.76 -65.22 32.68
C PHE A 76 -1.13 -63.80 33.14
N ARG A 77 -1.08 -63.55 34.45
CA ARG A 77 -1.45 -62.27 35.05
C ARG A 77 -0.66 -61.99 36.33
N ILE A 78 -0.16 -60.77 36.44
CA ILE A 78 0.45 -60.15 37.62
C ILE A 78 -0.50 -59.02 38.02
N ASP A 79 -1.13 -59.15 39.18
CA ASP A 79 -1.97 -58.09 39.74
C ASP A 79 -1.13 -57.09 40.54
N GLU A 80 -1.68 -55.92 40.82
CA GLU A 80 -0.98 -54.92 41.63
C GLU A 80 -0.75 -55.34 43.09
N LYS A 81 0.18 -54.64 43.75
CA LYS A 81 0.42 -54.82 45.18
C LYS A 81 -0.85 -54.53 45.98
N ALA A 82 -1.17 -55.40 46.94
CA ALA A 82 -2.45 -55.37 47.66
C ALA A 82 -2.76 -54.07 48.45
N ASP A 83 -1.76 -53.23 48.71
CA ASP A 83 -1.93 -51.91 49.36
C ASP A 83 -2.25 -50.77 48.36
N ALA A 84 -2.42 -51.06 47.07
CA ALA A 84 -2.72 -50.07 46.03
C ALA A 84 -4.12 -49.47 46.21
N ARG A 85 -4.28 -48.17 45.88
CA ARG A 85 -5.55 -47.43 46.03
C ARG A 85 -6.68 -47.91 45.11
N GLU A 86 -6.38 -48.77 44.15
CA GLU A 86 -7.32 -49.36 43.19
C GLU A 86 -7.33 -50.87 43.40
N GLU A 87 -8.34 -51.38 44.11
CA GLU A 87 -8.49 -52.82 44.33
C GLU A 87 -8.63 -53.56 42.99
N SER A 88 -7.75 -54.54 42.76
CA SER A 88 -7.74 -55.42 41.57
C SER A 88 -7.27 -54.81 40.23
N ALA A 89 -6.50 -53.72 40.23
CA ALA A 89 -5.78 -53.30 39.02
C ALA A 89 -4.74 -54.37 38.60
N THR A 90 -4.71 -54.75 37.32
CA THR A 90 -3.73 -55.71 36.79
C THR A 90 -2.50 -54.95 36.25
N LEU A 91 -1.32 -55.22 36.82
CA LEU A 91 -0.05 -54.60 36.41
C LEU A 91 0.38 -55.10 35.02
N PHE A 92 0.44 -56.41 34.83
CA PHE A 92 0.86 -57.02 33.56
C PHE A 92 0.13 -58.34 33.31
N ALA A 93 -0.29 -58.60 32.08
CA ALA A 93 -0.92 -59.87 31.71
C ALA A 93 -0.61 -60.23 30.25
N PHE A 94 -0.88 -61.49 29.86
CA PHE A 94 -0.99 -61.87 28.46
C PHE A 94 -1.98 -63.03 28.26
N GLY A 95 -2.65 -63.03 27.11
CA GLY A 95 -3.59 -64.10 26.72
C GLY A 95 -2.86 -65.42 26.46
N LYS A 96 -1.76 -65.38 25.68
CA LYS A 96 -0.94 -66.55 25.36
C LYS A 96 0.52 -66.18 25.12
N LEU A 97 1.44 -66.93 25.72
CA LEU A 97 2.85 -67.00 25.30
C LEU A 97 3.09 -68.37 24.67
N HIS A 98 3.75 -68.40 23.52
CA HIS A 98 4.19 -69.61 22.83
C HIS A 98 5.69 -69.49 22.50
N VAL A 99 6.46 -70.53 22.82
CA VAL A 99 7.89 -70.64 22.55
C VAL A 99 8.16 -72.00 21.92
N ASP A 100 8.82 -72.01 20.76
CA ASP A 100 9.16 -73.20 19.99
C ASP A 100 10.69 -73.37 19.92
N LEU A 101 11.22 -74.42 20.57
CA LEU A 101 12.65 -74.65 20.72
C LEU A 101 13.17 -75.63 19.65
N SER A 102 14.20 -75.24 18.90
CA SER A 102 14.82 -76.14 17.92
C SER A 102 15.71 -77.18 18.60
N ILE A 103 15.63 -78.43 18.14
CA ILE A 103 16.57 -79.51 18.49
C ILE A 103 18.03 -79.16 18.12
N GLU A 104 18.24 -78.23 17.18
CA GLU A 104 19.56 -77.69 16.86
C GLU A 104 20.25 -77.02 18.06
N SER A 105 19.50 -76.62 19.09
CA SER A 105 20.07 -76.11 20.34
C SER A 105 21.09 -77.08 20.96
N LEU A 106 20.84 -78.39 20.86
CA LEU A 106 21.76 -79.43 21.35
C LEU A 106 23.03 -79.57 20.50
N LYS A 107 22.92 -79.31 19.19
CA LYS A 107 24.02 -79.35 18.21
C LYS A 107 24.94 -78.14 18.37
N HIS A 108 24.36 -76.96 18.57
CA HIS A 108 25.09 -75.71 18.73
C HIS A 108 25.52 -75.43 20.18
N ARG A 109 25.00 -76.19 21.17
CA ARG A 109 25.17 -75.94 22.63
C ARG A 109 24.76 -74.52 23.03
N ALA A 110 23.75 -74.01 22.35
CA ALA A 110 23.31 -72.62 22.35
C ALA A 110 21.77 -72.62 22.21
N PRO A 111 21.04 -71.67 22.81
CA PRO A 111 19.59 -71.58 22.60
C PRO A 111 19.27 -71.19 21.15
N VAL A 112 18.55 -72.08 20.46
CA VAL A 112 17.98 -71.86 19.12
C VAL A 112 16.46 -71.97 19.22
N ILE A 113 15.78 -70.84 19.08
CA ILE A 113 14.33 -70.71 19.21
C ILE A 113 13.75 -70.38 17.82
N THR A 114 12.79 -71.18 17.35
CA THR A 114 12.22 -71.10 16.00
C THR A 114 11.07 -70.09 15.92
N SER A 115 10.30 -69.94 17.00
CA SER A 115 9.29 -68.89 17.15
C SER A 115 9.08 -68.49 18.61
N VAL A 116 8.78 -67.21 18.83
CA VAL A 116 8.27 -66.67 20.10
C VAL A 116 7.06 -65.82 19.78
N SER A 117 5.90 -66.12 20.38
CA SER A 117 4.66 -65.37 20.13
C SER A 117 3.97 -64.99 21.43
N LEU A 118 3.67 -63.70 21.58
CA LEU A 118 2.99 -63.12 22.74
C LEU A 118 1.69 -62.44 22.29
N VAL A 119 0.56 -63.03 22.66
CA VAL A 119 -0.77 -62.62 22.23
C VAL A 119 -1.49 -61.89 23.37
N GLU A 120 -2.05 -60.73 23.04
CA GLU A 120 -2.75 -59.80 23.94
C GLU A 120 -1.96 -59.45 25.23
N PRO A 121 -0.67 -59.07 25.16
CA PRO A 121 0.01 -58.55 26.34
C PRO A 121 -0.60 -57.22 26.78
N LYS A 122 -0.87 -57.08 28.07
CA LYS A 122 -1.42 -55.86 28.69
C LYS A 122 -0.44 -55.38 29.75
N LEU A 123 -0.13 -54.09 29.78
CA LEU A 123 0.74 -53.47 30.78
C LEU A 123 0.12 -52.15 31.25
N HIS A 124 -0.01 -51.97 32.56
CA HIS A 124 -0.51 -50.75 33.19
C HIS A 124 0.62 -50.10 34.01
N LEU A 125 1.08 -48.93 33.58
CA LEU A 125 2.15 -48.17 34.23
C LEU A 125 1.58 -46.87 34.78
N VAL A 126 1.78 -46.61 36.07
CA VAL A 126 1.31 -45.40 36.74
C VAL A 126 2.52 -44.61 37.23
N ARG A 127 2.64 -43.35 36.84
CA ARG A 127 3.60 -42.41 37.43
C ARG A 127 2.89 -41.61 38.52
N GLU A 128 3.29 -41.85 39.76
CA GLU A 128 2.72 -41.23 40.96
C GLU A 128 3.35 -39.84 41.24
N ALA A 129 4.65 -39.71 40.98
CA ALA A 129 5.43 -38.48 41.13
C ALA A 129 6.60 -38.46 40.12
N GLU A 130 7.37 -37.37 40.07
CA GLU A 130 8.40 -37.11 39.05
C GLU A 130 9.29 -38.34 38.73
N ASN A 131 9.78 -39.04 39.76
CA ASN A 131 10.62 -40.24 39.64
C ASN A 131 10.02 -41.48 40.35
N GLN A 132 8.71 -41.52 40.56
CA GLN A 132 8.03 -42.62 41.28
C GLN A 132 6.92 -43.25 40.43
N PHE A 133 7.00 -44.57 40.27
CA PHE A 133 6.05 -45.38 39.51
C PHE A 133 5.48 -46.51 40.38
N ASN A 134 4.35 -47.09 39.97
CA ASN A 134 3.79 -48.33 40.54
C ASN A 134 4.75 -49.54 40.50
N ILE A 135 5.82 -49.46 39.71
CA ILE A 135 6.89 -50.48 39.61
C ILE A 135 8.25 -50.03 40.19
N SER A 136 8.35 -48.87 40.85
CA SER A 136 9.65 -48.36 41.35
C SER A 136 10.32 -49.31 42.35
N ASP A 137 9.54 -50.06 43.13
CA ASP A 137 10.02 -51.09 44.05
C ASP A 137 10.66 -52.29 43.31
N LEU A 138 10.10 -52.67 42.17
CA LEU A 138 10.67 -53.70 41.28
C LEU A 138 11.95 -53.18 40.62
N LEU A 139 11.93 -51.95 40.11
CA LEU A 139 13.10 -51.32 39.50
C LEU A 139 14.26 -51.23 40.50
N GLU A 140 14.02 -50.72 41.72
CA GLU A 140 15.04 -50.64 42.77
C GLU A 140 15.61 -52.04 43.09
N LYS A 141 14.75 -53.03 43.31
CA LYS A 141 15.13 -54.41 43.63
C LYS A 141 15.98 -55.08 42.55
N PHE A 142 15.70 -54.85 41.28
CA PHE A 142 16.43 -55.46 40.15
C PHE A 142 17.53 -54.57 39.54
N SER A 143 17.68 -53.32 39.99
CA SER A 143 18.75 -52.41 39.54
C SER A 143 20.06 -52.55 40.31
N GLN A 144 20.08 -53.30 41.41
CA GLN A 144 21.29 -53.58 42.15
C GLN A 144 22.27 -54.38 41.27
N PRO A 145 23.53 -53.96 41.12
CA PRO A 145 24.51 -54.76 40.39
C PRO A 145 24.65 -56.11 41.07
N ALA A 146 24.47 -57.19 40.30
CA ALA A 146 24.79 -58.53 40.78
C ALA A 146 26.29 -58.59 41.12
N ASP A 147 26.66 -59.27 42.21
CA ASP A 147 28.06 -59.46 42.59
C ASP A 147 28.84 -60.04 41.40
N GLU A 148 29.70 -59.22 40.78
CA GLU A 148 30.47 -59.61 39.60
C GLU A 148 31.40 -60.76 39.96
N LYS A 149 31.09 -61.94 39.41
CA LYS A 149 32.13 -62.90 39.09
C LYS A 149 32.64 -62.56 37.70
N ASP A 150 33.93 -62.23 37.62
CA ASP A 150 34.69 -62.16 36.37
C ASP A 150 34.74 -63.55 35.69
N GLU A 151 33.63 -63.95 35.07
CA GLU A 151 33.64 -64.93 33.98
C GLU A 151 33.63 -64.15 32.66
N ASP A 152 34.78 -64.19 31.97
CA ASP A 152 34.97 -63.63 30.63
C ASP A 152 33.84 -64.14 29.70
N PRO A 153 32.98 -63.27 29.15
CA PRO A 153 31.75 -63.68 28.45
C PRO A 153 32.05 -64.21 27.05
N GLY A 154 32.67 -65.39 26.99
CA GLY A 154 33.11 -66.03 25.75
C GLY A 154 31.94 -66.42 24.84
N ASP A 155 31.84 -65.72 23.70
CA ASP A 155 31.08 -66.09 22.49
C ASP A 155 29.77 -66.87 22.73
N ALA A 156 28.88 -66.33 23.59
CA ALA A 156 27.56 -66.90 23.83
C ALA A 156 26.69 -66.80 22.56
N GLN A 157 26.69 -67.87 21.76
CA GLN A 157 25.90 -67.93 20.53
C GLN A 157 24.42 -68.14 20.84
N PHE A 158 23.53 -67.53 20.06
CA PHE A 158 22.08 -67.72 20.15
C PHE A 158 21.38 -67.36 18.83
N SER A 159 20.17 -67.87 18.66
CA SER A 159 19.26 -67.45 17.58
C SER A 159 17.81 -67.52 18.04
N ILE A 160 17.06 -66.46 17.77
CA ILE A 160 15.62 -66.38 18.00
C ILE A 160 14.98 -65.91 16.68
N SER A 161 14.21 -66.79 16.06
CA SER A 161 13.43 -66.49 14.86
C SER A 161 11.98 -66.17 15.22
N ASN A 162 11.29 -65.45 14.33
CA ASN A 162 9.86 -65.18 14.37
C ASN A 162 9.36 -64.69 15.75
N ILE A 163 9.95 -63.61 16.27
CA ILE A 163 9.48 -62.95 17.48
C ILE A 163 8.25 -62.13 17.08
N THR A 164 7.09 -62.41 17.71
CA THR A 164 5.82 -61.76 17.41
C THR A 164 5.10 -61.29 18.67
N ILE A 165 4.56 -60.08 18.62
CA ILE A 165 3.55 -59.57 19.55
C ILE A 165 2.30 -59.27 18.73
N GLN A 166 1.12 -59.64 19.25
CA GLN A 166 -0.16 -59.42 18.58
C GLN A 166 -1.20 -58.85 19.55
N GLY A 167 -1.88 -57.77 19.16
CA GLY A 167 -2.99 -57.18 19.93
C GLY A 167 -2.61 -56.66 21.31
N GLY A 168 -1.38 -56.18 21.50
CA GLY A 168 -0.92 -55.65 22.78
C GLY A 168 -1.56 -54.32 23.18
N HIS A 169 -1.55 -54.05 24.47
CA HIS A 169 -2.19 -52.89 25.11
C HIS A 169 -1.29 -52.33 26.22
N PHE A 170 -1.00 -51.04 26.17
CA PHE A 170 -0.22 -50.34 27.18
C PHE A 170 -0.97 -49.09 27.63
N GLU A 171 -1.25 -48.99 28.92
CA GLU A 171 -1.83 -47.79 29.54
C GLU A 171 -0.79 -47.15 30.44
N PHE A 172 -0.52 -45.86 30.19
CA PHE A 172 0.37 -45.05 31.00
C PHE A 172 -0.40 -43.88 31.63
N VAL A 173 -0.58 -43.93 32.94
CA VAL A 173 -1.29 -42.93 33.73
C VAL A 173 -0.26 -42.04 34.42
N ASP A 174 -0.04 -40.83 33.89
CA ASP A 174 0.85 -39.84 34.50
C ASP A 174 0.06 -38.92 35.43
N ARG A 175 0.03 -39.24 36.73
CA ARG A 175 -0.67 -38.44 37.75
C ARG A 175 0.04 -37.12 38.05
N HIS A 176 1.33 -37.01 37.73
CA HIS A 176 2.12 -35.79 37.86
C HIS A 176 1.73 -34.76 36.78
N MET A 177 1.61 -35.21 35.52
CA MET A 177 1.18 -34.39 34.37
C MET A 177 -0.36 -34.37 34.16
N LYS A 178 -1.09 -35.20 34.93
CA LYS A 178 -2.56 -35.41 34.89
C LYS A 178 -3.06 -35.90 33.52
N THR A 179 -2.29 -36.75 32.87
CA THR A 179 -2.50 -37.25 31.50
C THR A 179 -2.51 -38.76 31.46
N ASP A 180 -3.40 -39.32 30.64
CA ASP A 180 -3.48 -40.75 30.39
C ASP A 180 -3.11 -41.02 28.93
N HIS A 181 -2.17 -41.93 28.69
CA HIS A 181 -1.80 -42.37 27.35
C HIS A 181 -2.17 -43.84 27.16
N LYS A 182 -2.75 -44.16 26.01
CA LYS A 182 -3.19 -45.50 25.65
C LYS A 182 -2.57 -45.89 24.32
N ILE A 183 -1.70 -46.88 24.34
CA ILE A 183 -1.11 -47.48 23.14
C ILE A 183 -1.79 -48.84 22.94
N THR A 184 -2.69 -48.91 21.98
CA THR A 184 -3.53 -50.08 21.71
C THR A 184 -3.14 -50.76 20.38
N GLU A 185 -3.63 -51.97 20.14
CA GLU A 185 -3.38 -52.72 18.90
C GLU A 185 -1.88 -52.90 18.59
N ILE A 186 -1.06 -53.05 19.63
CA ILE A 186 0.39 -53.21 19.49
C ILE A 186 0.69 -54.55 18.80
N ASN A 187 1.20 -54.48 17.58
CA ASN A 187 1.75 -55.61 16.86
C ASN A 187 3.24 -55.35 16.59
N LEU A 188 4.07 -56.37 16.82
CA LEU A 188 5.50 -56.34 16.54
C LEU A 188 5.87 -57.65 15.84
N GLY A 189 6.67 -57.59 14.78
CA GLY A 189 7.25 -58.77 14.16
C GLY A 189 8.73 -58.55 13.86
N ILE A 190 9.59 -59.39 14.43
CA ILE A 190 11.03 -59.41 14.16
C ILE A 190 11.38 -60.79 13.57
N PRO A 191 11.71 -60.88 12.27
CA PRO A 191 11.90 -62.16 11.59
C PRO A 191 13.01 -63.03 12.17
N VAL A 192 14.16 -62.44 12.55
CA VAL A 192 15.26 -63.16 13.20
C VAL A 192 16.19 -62.20 13.96
N VAL A 193 16.66 -62.65 15.12
CA VAL A 193 17.80 -62.08 15.86
C VAL A 193 18.78 -63.21 16.14
N ALA A 194 19.98 -63.17 15.54
CA ALA A 194 20.98 -64.21 15.68
C ALA A 194 22.40 -63.64 15.55
N ASN A 195 23.37 -64.24 16.25
CA ASN A 195 24.80 -63.89 16.16
C ASN A 195 25.64 -64.97 15.41
N PHE A 196 25.00 -65.88 14.68
CA PHE A 196 25.68 -66.91 13.88
C PHE A 196 26.32 -66.36 12.60
N LYS A 197 27.61 -66.68 12.37
CA LYS A 197 28.39 -66.26 11.18
C LYS A 197 27.82 -66.68 9.82
N SER A 198 26.88 -67.62 9.76
CA SER A 198 26.30 -68.15 8.52
C SER A 198 25.03 -67.45 8.03
N THR A 199 24.42 -66.58 8.84
CA THR A 199 23.07 -66.02 8.58
C THR A 199 23.13 -64.57 8.02
N LEU A 200 24.33 -64.07 7.74
CA LEU A 200 24.67 -62.65 7.69
C LEU A 200 24.36 -61.89 6.38
N THR A 201 23.76 -62.54 5.36
CA THR A 201 23.66 -61.97 4.00
C THR A 201 22.26 -61.51 3.56
N ASN A 202 21.19 -61.90 4.26
CA ASN A 202 19.81 -61.60 3.89
C ASN A 202 19.29 -60.30 4.54
N TRP A 203 18.27 -59.70 3.94
CA TRP A 203 17.53 -58.59 4.54
C TRP A 203 16.67 -59.08 5.71
N ILE A 204 16.64 -58.31 6.80
CA ILE A 204 15.72 -58.50 7.91
C ILE A 204 14.72 -57.34 7.87
N GLU A 205 13.43 -57.65 7.83
CA GLU A 205 12.34 -56.69 7.65
C GLU A 205 11.42 -56.69 8.89
N PRO A 206 11.80 -56.01 9.99
CA PRO A 206 10.95 -55.87 11.16
C PRO A 206 9.80 -54.89 10.91
N HIS A 207 8.64 -55.17 11.50
CA HIS A 207 7.48 -54.27 11.47
C HIS A 207 6.95 -54.04 12.89
N PHE A 208 6.44 -52.84 13.14
CA PHE A 208 5.70 -52.48 14.33
C PHE A 208 4.50 -51.62 13.96
N SER A 209 3.34 -51.86 14.58
CA SER A 209 2.14 -51.04 14.43
C SER A 209 1.44 -50.87 15.77
N ALA A 210 0.87 -49.69 16.02
CA ALA A 210 0.00 -49.45 17.19
C ALA A 210 -0.94 -48.27 16.92
N LYS A 211 -1.89 -48.02 17.83
CA LYS A 211 -2.64 -46.77 17.93
C LYS A 211 -2.28 -46.04 19.21
N ILE A 212 -1.66 -44.86 19.11
CA ILE A 212 -1.31 -44.01 20.25
C ILE A 212 -2.43 -42.99 20.44
N ASN A 213 -3.14 -43.04 21.56
CA ASN A 213 -4.31 -42.20 21.86
C ASN A 213 -5.36 -42.22 20.73
N GLY A 214 -5.48 -43.38 20.05
CA GLY A 214 -6.35 -43.60 18.89
C GLY A 214 -5.69 -43.36 17.52
N SER A 215 -4.62 -42.57 17.46
CA SER A 215 -3.89 -42.20 16.24
C SER A 215 -2.99 -43.35 15.72
N PRO A 216 -3.17 -43.83 14.49
CA PRO A 216 -2.36 -44.93 13.94
C PRO A 216 -0.88 -44.58 13.76
N LEU A 217 0.00 -45.49 14.20
CA LEU A 217 1.45 -45.48 13.99
C LEU A 217 1.89 -46.79 13.31
N SER A 218 2.68 -46.71 12.24
CA SER A 218 3.48 -47.84 11.72
C SER A 218 4.97 -47.49 11.65
N LEU A 219 5.81 -48.49 11.88
CA LEU A 219 7.25 -48.46 11.78
C LEU A 219 7.70 -49.69 10.98
N ASP A 220 8.07 -49.50 9.73
CA ASP A 220 8.45 -50.56 8.79
C ASP A 220 9.94 -50.46 8.49
N GLY A 221 10.73 -51.38 9.06
CA GLY A 221 12.18 -51.39 8.96
C GLY A 221 12.68 -52.39 7.91
N LYS A 222 13.86 -52.13 7.36
CA LYS A 222 14.59 -53.08 6.49
C LYS A 222 16.09 -52.88 6.67
N LEU A 223 16.78 -53.91 7.16
CA LEU A 223 18.19 -53.81 7.55
C LEU A 223 19.05 -54.96 7.02
N ARG A 224 20.33 -54.63 6.81
CA ARG A 224 21.41 -55.52 6.39
C ARG A 224 22.61 -55.31 7.31
N ALA A 225 22.40 -55.62 8.59
CA ALA A 225 23.32 -55.26 9.69
C ALA A 225 24.68 -56.00 9.69
N PHE A 226 24.83 -57.04 8.87
CA PHE A 226 25.93 -58.00 8.97
C PHE A 226 26.78 -58.14 7.70
N THR A 227 26.69 -57.19 6.77
CA THR A 227 27.58 -57.09 5.60
C THR A 227 28.64 -56.00 5.78
N GLU A 228 29.67 -56.00 4.93
CA GLU A 228 30.77 -55.00 4.97
C GLU A 228 30.25 -53.56 4.91
N SER A 229 29.26 -53.31 4.04
CA SER A 229 28.43 -52.11 4.10
C SER A 229 27.20 -52.42 4.95
N GLN A 230 26.99 -51.64 6.02
CA GLN A 230 25.78 -51.69 6.83
C GLN A 230 24.74 -50.75 6.21
N GLU A 231 23.57 -51.30 5.91
CA GLU A 231 22.45 -50.57 5.31
C GLU A 231 21.20 -50.78 6.15
N ALA A 232 20.47 -49.71 6.45
CA ALA A 232 19.17 -49.79 7.10
C ALA A 232 18.24 -48.70 6.60
N THR A 233 16.96 -49.04 6.43
CA THR A 233 15.88 -48.08 6.21
C THR A 233 14.80 -48.27 7.26
N LEU A 234 14.14 -47.18 7.64
CA LEU A 234 13.01 -47.15 8.55
C LEU A 234 11.95 -46.19 7.99
N THR A 235 10.79 -46.73 7.64
CA THR A 235 9.60 -45.95 7.28
C THR A 235 8.77 -45.75 8.54
N LEU A 236 8.53 -44.49 8.93
CA LEU A 236 7.63 -44.10 10.00
C LEU A 236 6.39 -43.47 9.40
N LYS A 237 5.21 -43.99 9.75
CA LYS A 237 3.92 -43.39 9.40
C LYS A 237 3.13 -43.08 10.66
N LEU A 238 2.75 -41.83 10.86
CA LEU A 238 1.85 -41.40 11.93
C LEU A 238 0.70 -40.63 11.30
N SER A 239 -0.54 -40.90 11.72
CA SER A 239 -1.73 -40.27 11.14
C SER A 239 -2.67 -39.75 12.21
N GLU A 240 -3.22 -38.56 11.96
CA GLU A 240 -4.26 -37.92 12.77
C GLU A 240 -3.87 -37.75 14.25
N PHE A 241 -2.60 -37.44 14.53
CA PHE A 241 -2.09 -37.27 15.89
C PHE A 241 -2.47 -35.89 16.45
N ASP A 242 -3.28 -35.86 17.52
CA ASP A 242 -3.73 -34.62 18.15
C ASP A 242 -2.60 -33.95 18.94
N LEU A 243 -2.20 -32.74 18.51
CA LEU A 243 -1.14 -31.99 19.16
C LEU A 243 -1.59 -31.27 20.45
N THR A 244 -2.89 -31.19 20.73
CA THR A 244 -3.42 -30.43 21.89
C THR A 244 -3.03 -31.03 23.24
N GLU A 245 -2.68 -32.32 23.31
CA GLU A 245 -2.23 -32.97 24.55
C GLU A 245 -0.72 -32.77 24.84
N ILE A 246 0.04 -32.23 23.88
CA ILE A 246 1.51 -32.11 23.97
C ILE A 246 1.92 -30.96 24.89
N ASP A 247 1.07 -29.94 25.08
CA ASP A 247 1.41 -28.71 25.82
C ASP A 247 1.85 -28.95 27.28
N ARG A 248 1.46 -30.09 27.86
CA ARG A 248 1.88 -30.52 29.21
C ARG A 248 3.29 -31.11 29.26
N TYR A 249 3.76 -31.70 28.17
CA TYR A 249 5.11 -32.27 28.05
C TYR A 249 6.09 -31.30 27.41
N ALA A 250 5.62 -30.41 26.53
CA ALA A 250 6.38 -29.33 25.93
C ALA A 250 5.62 -27.99 26.13
N PRO A 251 5.83 -27.30 27.26
CA PRO A 251 5.07 -26.10 27.60
C PRO A 251 5.31 -24.98 26.58
N LEU A 252 4.20 -24.49 26.00
CA LEU A 252 4.20 -23.34 25.11
C LEU A 252 4.62 -22.05 25.86
N PRO A 253 5.19 -21.05 25.17
CA PRO A 253 5.47 -19.74 25.76
C PRO A 253 4.21 -19.13 26.39
N LYS A 254 4.37 -18.42 27.52
CA LYS A 254 3.26 -17.75 28.21
C LYS A 254 2.48 -16.86 27.23
N GLY A 255 1.15 -16.93 27.30
CA GLY A 255 0.25 -16.20 26.41
C GLY A 255 -0.05 -16.89 25.07
N ILE A 256 0.69 -17.93 24.68
CA ILE A 256 0.39 -18.75 23.50
C ILE A 256 -0.39 -20.00 23.92
N LYS A 257 -1.48 -20.31 23.22
CA LYS A 257 -2.29 -21.52 23.41
C LYS A 257 -2.60 -22.18 22.07
N LEU A 258 -2.30 -23.47 21.99
CA LEU A 258 -2.79 -24.34 20.92
C LEU A 258 -4.27 -24.67 21.20
N LEU A 259 -5.13 -24.46 20.20
CA LEU A 259 -6.59 -24.70 20.30
C LEU A 259 -7.02 -25.94 19.51
N SER A 260 -6.31 -26.26 18.43
CA SER A 260 -6.48 -27.47 17.62
C SER A 260 -5.24 -27.68 16.75
N GLY A 261 -4.96 -28.92 16.38
CA GLY A 261 -3.95 -29.25 15.36
C GLY A 261 -3.75 -30.75 15.24
N LEU A 262 -3.92 -31.30 14.04
CA LEU A 262 -3.69 -32.71 13.73
C LEU A 262 -2.38 -32.85 12.96
N TYR A 263 -1.54 -33.81 13.37
CA TYR A 263 -0.25 -34.08 12.77
C TYR A 263 -0.25 -35.42 12.04
N ASP A 264 0.23 -35.38 10.80
CA ASP A 264 0.47 -36.53 9.95
C ASP A 264 1.94 -36.53 9.50
N SER A 265 2.53 -37.71 9.36
CA SER A 265 3.86 -37.87 8.78
C SER A 265 4.04 -39.22 8.09
N GLU A 266 4.79 -39.19 6.99
CA GLU A 266 5.32 -40.36 6.29
C GLU A 266 6.80 -40.07 6.01
N LEU A 267 7.66 -40.67 6.83
CA LEU A 267 9.10 -40.36 6.90
C LEU A 267 9.92 -41.61 6.61
N LEU A 268 10.89 -41.50 5.70
CA LEU A 268 11.87 -42.54 5.42
C LEU A 268 13.25 -42.08 5.90
N VAL A 269 13.74 -42.74 6.95
CA VAL A 269 15.14 -42.66 7.40
C VAL A 269 15.94 -43.70 6.63
N THR A 270 17.06 -43.30 6.04
CA THR A 270 18.03 -44.19 5.38
C THR A 270 19.40 -44.02 6.03
N PHE A 271 20.00 -45.12 6.45
CA PHE A 271 21.33 -45.22 7.03
C PHE A 271 22.21 -46.07 6.11
N VAL A 272 23.39 -45.56 5.76
CA VAL A 272 24.43 -46.31 5.04
C VAL A 272 25.78 -46.06 5.69
N GLN A 273 26.50 -47.14 6.02
CA GLN A 273 27.87 -47.06 6.51
C GLN A 273 28.76 -48.10 5.83
N ALA A 274 29.71 -47.62 5.03
CA ALA A 274 30.77 -48.45 4.45
C ALA A 274 31.95 -48.62 5.44
N PRO A 275 32.82 -49.64 5.26
CA PRO A 275 33.99 -49.85 6.10
C PRO A 275 34.87 -48.59 6.22
N ASP A 276 35.35 -48.33 7.43
CA ASP A 276 36.21 -47.19 7.79
C ASP A 276 35.70 -45.80 7.40
N LYS A 277 34.40 -45.68 7.09
CA LYS A 277 33.73 -44.40 6.83
C LYS A 277 32.74 -44.07 7.94
N ALA A 278 32.60 -42.77 8.21
CA ALA A 278 31.52 -42.26 9.04
C ALA A 278 30.18 -42.49 8.32
N PRO A 279 29.08 -42.78 9.05
CA PRO A 279 27.79 -43.05 8.45
C PRO A 279 27.24 -41.84 7.67
N ASP A 280 26.35 -42.17 6.74
CA ASP A 280 25.51 -41.27 5.96
C ASP A 280 24.06 -41.54 6.38
N ILE A 281 23.38 -40.52 6.92
CA ILE A 281 22.04 -40.65 7.50
C ILE A 281 21.14 -39.60 6.88
N THR A 282 20.22 -40.04 6.04
CA THR A 282 19.30 -39.16 5.32
C THR A 282 17.86 -39.39 5.76
N LEU A 283 17.09 -38.30 5.81
CA LEU A 283 15.67 -38.28 6.11
C LEU A 283 14.93 -37.69 4.91
N THR A 284 13.91 -38.38 4.44
CA THR A 284 13.05 -37.97 3.31
C THR A 284 11.58 -38.23 3.64
N GLY A 285 10.65 -37.63 2.88
CA GLY A 285 9.21 -37.86 3.03
C GLY A 285 8.43 -36.57 3.29
N THR A 286 7.27 -36.68 3.93
CA THR A 286 6.38 -35.53 4.19
C THR A 286 5.91 -35.51 5.64
N THR A 287 5.71 -34.30 6.16
CA THR A 287 4.93 -34.06 7.37
C THR A 287 3.90 -32.97 7.11
N THR A 288 2.70 -33.15 7.66
CA THR A 288 1.57 -32.26 7.46
C THR A 288 0.94 -31.93 8.80
N LEU A 289 0.62 -30.66 9.01
CA LEU A 289 -0.12 -30.15 10.15
C LEU A 289 -1.46 -29.58 9.64
N ARG A 290 -2.56 -30.26 9.95
CA ARG A 290 -3.93 -29.91 9.54
C ARG A 290 -4.68 -29.19 10.66
N GLN A 291 -5.59 -28.30 10.27
CA GLN A 291 -6.56 -27.62 11.16
C GLN A 291 -5.91 -26.94 12.39
N LEU A 292 -4.72 -26.35 12.19
CA LEU A 292 -4.02 -25.66 13.26
C LEU A 292 -4.75 -24.37 13.64
N ALA A 293 -5.06 -24.22 14.93
CA ALA A 293 -5.53 -22.96 15.48
C ALA A 293 -4.70 -22.61 16.73
N VAL A 294 -4.16 -21.39 16.76
CA VAL A 294 -3.34 -20.87 17.85
C VAL A 294 -3.91 -19.54 18.31
N LYS A 295 -4.16 -19.39 19.61
CA LYS A 295 -4.43 -18.09 20.23
C LYS A 295 -3.12 -17.53 20.77
N ASN A 296 -2.78 -16.31 20.38
CA ASN A 296 -1.67 -15.55 20.92
C ASN A 296 -2.22 -14.33 21.68
N SER A 297 -1.90 -14.26 22.97
CA SER A 297 -2.21 -13.16 23.88
C SER A 297 -0.95 -12.63 24.58
N ALA A 298 0.23 -12.93 24.03
CA ALA A 298 1.53 -12.41 24.50
C ALA A 298 1.98 -11.15 23.73
N VAL A 299 1.09 -10.60 22.89
CA VAL A 299 1.33 -9.45 22.00
C VAL A 299 0.41 -8.28 22.34
N GLU A 300 0.78 -7.06 21.94
CA GLU A 300 -0.02 -5.84 22.21
C GLU A 300 -1.48 -5.97 21.75
N VAL A 301 -1.72 -6.62 20.61
CA VAL A 301 -3.07 -6.90 20.08
C VAL A 301 -3.28 -8.42 19.96
N PRO A 302 -3.97 -9.06 20.92
CA PRO A 302 -4.25 -10.49 20.89
C PRO A 302 -4.98 -10.95 19.62
N TYR A 303 -4.63 -12.13 19.12
CA TYR A 303 -5.21 -12.69 17.90
C TYR A 303 -5.35 -14.21 17.96
N GLN A 304 -6.22 -14.74 17.09
CA GLN A 304 -6.27 -16.15 16.76
C GLN A 304 -5.75 -16.34 15.33
N ALA A 305 -4.64 -17.06 15.19
CA ALA A 305 -4.19 -17.58 13.91
C ALA A 305 -4.92 -18.90 13.63
N ARG A 306 -5.48 -19.04 12.44
CA ARG A 306 -6.00 -20.29 11.89
C ARG A 306 -5.24 -20.64 10.62
N LEU A 307 -5.07 -21.93 10.42
CA LEU A 307 -4.37 -22.52 9.31
C LEU A 307 -5.09 -23.81 8.90
N LYS A 308 -5.41 -23.97 7.61
CA LYS A 308 -5.99 -25.23 7.12
C LYS A 308 -4.96 -26.35 7.05
N GLN A 309 -3.79 -26.09 6.44
CA GLN A 309 -2.75 -27.10 6.25
C GLN A 309 -1.35 -26.48 6.09
N LEU A 310 -0.36 -26.92 6.87
CA LEU A 310 1.06 -26.73 6.59
C LEU A 310 1.64 -28.08 6.19
N ALA A 311 2.13 -28.20 4.96
CA ALA A 311 2.84 -29.37 4.47
C ALA A 311 4.33 -29.05 4.28
N ILE A 312 5.20 -29.92 4.79
CA ILE A 312 6.65 -29.83 4.68
C ILE A 312 7.13 -31.09 3.97
N ALA A 313 7.75 -30.94 2.80
CA ALA A 313 8.32 -32.04 2.04
C ALA A 313 9.84 -32.07 2.23
N LEU A 314 10.33 -33.09 2.94
CA LEU A 314 11.74 -33.36 3.17
C LEU A 314 12.29 -34.05 1.91
N THR A 315 12.85 -33.27 0.99
CA THR A 315 13.36 -33.79 -0.29
C THR A 315 14.67 -34.55 -0.06
N GLN A 316 15.55 -34.01 0.77
CA GLN A 316 16.77 -34.67 1.24
C GLN A 316 17.29 -33.95 2.48
N VAL A 317 17.07 -34.47 3.69
CA VAL A 317 17.68 -33.91 4.91
C VAL A 317 18.85 -34.79 5.34
N ASP A 318 20.06 -34.23 5.42
CA ASP A 318 21.24 -34.93 5.94
C ASP A 318 21.38 -34.68 7.43
N LEU A 319 21.13 -35.73 8.22
CA LEU A 319 21.23 -35.69 9.68
C LEU A 319 22.70 -35.69 10.17
N THR A 320 23.67 -35.86 9.27
CA THR A 320 25.12 -35.82 9.58
C THR A 320 25.75 -34.44 9.37
N GLY A 321 25.03 -33.49 8.77
CA GLY A 321 25.46 -32.10 8.58
C GLY A 321 26.62 -31.88 7.59
N LYS A 322 26.93 -32.88 6.76
CA LYS A 322 28.01 -32.87 5.75
C LYS A 322 27.54 -32.43 4.36
N LYS A 323 26.26 -32.67 4.05
CA LYS A 323 25.60 -32.34 2.79
C LYS A 323 24.53 -31.26 3.02
N PRO A 324 24.22 -30.42 2.01
CA PRO A 324 23.09 -29.50 2.12
C PRO A 324 21.77 -30.26 2.27
N SER A 325 20.95 -29.84 3.23
CA SER A 325 19.59 -30.34 3.39
C SER A 325 18.60 -29.55 2.54
N GLN A 326 17.68 -30.21 1.85
CA GLN A 326 16.67 -29.63 0.96
C GLN A 326 15.25 -29.96 1.43
N VAL A 327 14.46 -28.91 1.64
CA VAL A 327 13.07 -28.97 2.13
C VAL A 327 12.19 -28.10 1.23
N LYS A 328 10.91 -28.45 1.08
CA LYS A 328 9.88 -27.57 0.51
C LYS A 328 8.80 -27.30 1.54
N LEU A 329 8.17 -26.14 1.47
CA LEU A 329 7.12 -25.73 2.38
C LEU A 329 5.93 -25.22 1.59
N HIS A 330 4.74 -25.67 1.98
CA HIS A 330 3.46 -25.29 1.38
C HIS A 330 2.45 -25.05 2.51
N ILE A 331 1.74 -23.93 2.45
CA ILE A 331 0.75 -23.54 3.45
C ILE A 331 -0.56 -23.15 2.78
N ASP A 332 -1.65 -23.84 3.11
CA ASP A 332 -3.02 -23.53 2.68
C ASP A 332 -3.77 -22.69 3.73
N GLN A 333 -4.38 -21.60 3.27
CA GLN A 333 -5.38 -20.81 4.00
C GLN A 333 -4.92 -20.39 5.42
N ILE A 334 -4.05 -19.39 5.46
CA ILE A 334 -3.66 -18.69 6.70
C ILE A 334 -4.65 -17.55 6.94
N ALA A 335 -5.14 -17.40 8.17
CA ALA A 335 -5.93 -16.25 8.59
C ALA A 335 -5.58 -15.84 10.02
N LEU A 336 -5.29 -14.54 10.24
CA LEU A 336 -5.11 -13.94 11.56
C LEU A 336 -6.31 -13.04 11.84
N THR A 337 -7.15 -13.44 12.81
CA THR A 337 -8.31 -12.69 13.27
C THR A 337 -8.00 -12.09 14.64
N ARG A 338 -8.18 -10.78 14.81
CA ARG A 338 -7.98 -10.11 16.11
C ARG A 338 -9.02 -10.59 17.12
N GLU A 339 -8.67 -10.61 18.40
CA GLU A 339 -9.62 -10.96 19.45
C GLU A 339 -10.77 -9.93 19.50
N GLY A 340 -12.00 -10.39 19.25
CA GLY A 340 -13.21 -9.56 19.16
C GLY A 340 -13.65 -9.18 17.73
N GLU A 341 -12.79 -9.33 16.72
CA GLU A 341 -13.16 -9.10 15.31
C GLU A 341 -13.68 -10.38 14.64
N LYS A 342 -14.49 -10.23 13.58
CA LYS A 342 -14.99 -11.36 12.76
C LYS A 342 -14.18 -11.57 11.48
N GLU A 343 -13.78 -10.47 10.84
CA GLU A 343 -12.95 -10.49 9.63
C GLU A 343 -11.46 -10.70 9.99
N PRO A 344 -10.68 -11.39 9.16
CA PRO A 344 -9.25 -11.50 9.36
C PRO A 344 -8.53 -10.19 9.01
N ALA A 345 -7.65 -9.71 9.89
CA ALA A 345 -6.80 -8.54 9.63
C ALA A 345 -5.73 -8.84 8.56
N LEU A 346 -5.32 -10.11 8.49
CA LEU A 346 -4.46 -10.66 7.46
C LEU A 346 -4.97 -12.04 7.08
N SER A 347 -5.13 -12.31 5.78
CA SER A 347 -5.37 -13.66 5.26
C SER A 347 -4.57 -13.91 3.99
N LEU A 348 -4.20 -15.16 3.76
CA LEU A 348 -3.41 -15.59 2.61
C LEU A 348 -3.97 -16.94 2.13
N ALA A 349 -4.27 -17.05 0.83
CA ALA A 349 -4.85 -18.28 0.31
C ALA A 349 -3.82 -19.41 0.24
N GLN A 350 -2.59 -19.09 -0.16
CA GLN A 350 -1.49 -20.05 -0.29
C GLN A 350 -0.13 -19.38 -0.05
N LEU A 351 0.78 -20.04 0.67
CA LEU A 351 2.21 -19.72 0.72
C LEU A 351 3.02 -20.93 0.24
N ASP A 352 3.87 -20.73 -0.76
CA ASP A 352 4.84 -21.75 -1.21
C ASP A 352 6.27 -21.26 -1.01
N ILE A 353 7.16 -22.18 -0.66
CA ILE A 353 8.61 -22.05 -0.82
C ILE A 353 9.09 -23.30 -1.56
N ASP A 354 9.45 -23.14 -2.84
CA ASP A 354 9.72 -24.25 -3.77
C ASP A 354 10.98 -25.07 -3.41
N ALA A 355 11.94 -24.43 -2.72
CA ALA A 355 13.15 -25.01 -2.17
C ALA A 355 13.70 -24.15 -1.01
N ILE A 356 14.05 -24.82 0.09
CA ILE A 356 14.81 -24.31 1.22
C ILE A 356 16.06 -25.21 1.31
N THR A 357 17.23 -24.65 1.04
CA THR A 357 18.51 -25.36 1.14
C THR A 357 19.28 -24.86 2.35
N VAL A 358 19.58 -25.74 3.30
CA VAL A 358 20.36 -25.45 4.50
C VAL A 358 21.70 -26.16 4.42
N ASN A 359 22.79 -25.40 4.36
CA ASN A 359 24.15 -25.93 4.42
C ASN A 359 24.78 -25.54 5.77
N THR A 360 24.88 -26.50 6.67
CA THR A 360 25.50 -26.38 8.01
C THR A 360 27.00 -26.16 7.96
N THR A 361 27.68 -26.68 6.94
CA THR A 361 29.14 -26.54 6.77
C THR A 361 29.52 -25.14 6.31
N SER A 362 28.77 -24.54 5.38
CA SER A 362 29.00 -23.15 4.94
C SER A 362 28.18 -22.10 5.70
N ARG A 363 27.35 -22.52 6.66
CA ARG A 363 26.38 -21.67 7.41
C ARG A 363 25.54 -20.80 6.46
N GLN A 364 24.97 -21.43 5.44
CA GLN A 364 24.18 -20.76 4.42
C GLN A 364 22.76 -21.34 4.37
N ILE A 365 21.77 -20.45 4.30
CA ILE A 365 20.38 -20.78 4.00
C ILE A 365 20.04 -20.13 2.65
N ALA A 366 19.60 -20.93 1.69
CA ALA A 366 19.15 -20.44 0.38
C ALA A 366 17.68 -20.80 0.16
N LEU A 367 16.84 -19.79 -0.03
CA LEU A 367 15.43 -19.92 -0.37
C LEU A 367 15.26 -19.70 -1.88
N GLY A 368 14.41 -20.52 -2.51
CA GLY A 368 14.12 -20.43 -3.94
C GLY A 368 13.08 -19.36 -4.27
N GLU A 369 12.04 -19.74 -5.00
CA GLU A 369 10.85 -18.91 -5.26
C GLU A 369 9.87 -19.03 -4.08
N ILE A 370 9.67 -17.92 -3.37
CA ILE A 370 8.62 -17.75 -2.36
C ILE A 370 7.39 -17.17 -3.07
N THR A 371 6.24 -17.84 -3.01
CA THR A 371 4.98 -17.35 -3.60
C THR A 371 3.92 -17.12 -2.54
N LEU A 372 3.32 -15.92 -2.53
CA LEU A 372 2.16 -15.53 -1.73
C LEU A 372 0.96 -15.33 -2.66
N ASP A 373 -0.04 -16.21 -2.60
CA ASP A 373 -1.27 -16.11 -3.40
C ASP A 373 -2.42 -15.45 -2.62
N ARG A 374 -3.03 -14.43 -3.22
CA ARG A 374 -4.22 -13.72 -2.72
C ARG A 374 -4.08 -13.29 -1.25
N LEU A 375 -2.96 -12.64 -0.94
CA LEU A 375 -2.79 -11.93 0.34
C LEU A 375 -3.86 -10.83 0.43
N LYS A 376 -4.67 -10.84 1.48
CA LYS A 376 -5.60 -9.76 1.82
C LYS A 376 -5.22 -9.20 3.18
N THR A 377 -5.02 -7.89 3.27
CA THR A 377 -4.75 -7.24 4.56
C THR A 377 -5.24 -5.80 4.59
N THR A 378 -5.70 -5.39 5.78
CA THR A 378 -6.04 -4.00 6.08
C THR A 378 -4.92 -3.41 6.94
N LEU A 379 -4.25 -2.39 6.43
CA LEU A 379 -3.24 -1.60 7.11
C LEU A 379 -3.91 -0.34 7.67
N ARG A 380 -3.95 -0.17 8.99
CA ARG A 380 -4.45 1.06 9.60
C ARG A 380 -3.31 1.82 10.25
N ARG A 381 -3.13 3.08 9.86
CA ARG A 381 -2.33 4.02 10.62
C ARG A 381 -3.21 4.64 11.68
N ASP A 382 -2.91 4.40 12.95
CA ASP A 382 -3.72 4.87 14.07
C ASP A 382 -3.48 6.35 14.40
N THR A 383 -4.22 6.90 15.37
CA THR A 383 -4.08 8.32 15.79
C THR A 383 -2.72 8.64 16.43
N SER A 384 -1.94 7.64 16.85
CA SER A 384 -0.54 7.81 17.27
C SER A 384 0.46 7.81 16.11
N GLY A 385 -0.02 7.59 14.87
CA GLY A 385 0.76 7.56 13.65
C GLY A 385 1.43 6.21 13.37
N THR A 386 1.12 5.17 14.14
CA THR A 386 1.71 3.83 14.02
C THR A 386 0.84 2.89 13.19
N ILE A 387 1.44 1.88 12.55
CA ILE A 387 0.70 0.87 11.77
C ILE A 387 0.21 -0.25 12.69
N ASP A 388 -1.08 -0.51 12.69
CA ASP A 388 -1.75 -1.48 13.57
C ASP A 388 -1.21 -2.92 13.44
N LEU A 389 -0.79 -3.34 12.25
CA LEU A 389 -0.25 -4.68 12.00
C LEU A 389 1.06 -4.97 12.77
N THR A 390 1.88 -3.98 13.14
CA THR A 390 3.12 -4.26 13.89
C THR A 390 2.82 -4.70 15.33
N ARG A 391 1.73 -4.19 15.91
CA ARG A 391 1.24 -4.56 17.25
C ARG A 391 0.74 -6.01 17.37
N LEU A 392 0.53 -6.69 16.25
CA LEU A 392 0.27 -8.13 16.22
C LEU A 392 1.52 -8.98 16.49
N PHE A 393 2.72 -8.38 16.46
CA PHE A 393 4.00 -9.09 16.59
C PHE A 393 4.89 -8.53 17.72
N ASN A 394 4.67 -7.30 18.18
CA ASN A 394 5.28 -6.75 19.39
C ASN A 394 4.77 -7.47 20.65
N SER A 395 5.65 -7.77 21.60
CA SER A 395 5.28 -8.41 22.87
C SER A 395 4.62 -7.43 23.86
N SER A 396 3.62 -7.89 24.61
CA SER A 396 2.94 -7.07 25.62
C SER A 396 3.86 -6.69 26.79
N ASP A 397 4.85 -7.52 27.10
CA ASP A 397 5.73 -7.37 28.27
C ASP A 397 6.74 -6.21 28.13
N GLU A 398 6.96 -5.65 26.93
CA GLU A 398 7.95 -4.58 26.71
C GLU A 398 7.55 -3.22 27.35
N GLN A 399 6.36 -3.12 27.95
CA GLN A 399 5.90 -1.98 28.75
C GLN A 399 5.75 -2.25 30.27
N ALA A 400 6.09 -3.45 30.76
CA ALA A 400 5.77 -3.88 32.14
C ALA A 400 6.96 -4.12 33.08
N GLU A 401 8.21 -3.89 32.67
CA GLU A 401 9.33 -3.71 33.60
C GLU A 401 9.93 -2.30 33.49
N PRO A 402 9.83 -1.44 34.53
CA PRO A 402 10.76 -0.34 34.65
C PRO A 402 12.13 -0.96 34.88
N LYS A 403 13.00 -0.93 33.86
CA LYS A 403 14.44 -1.21 34.04
C LYS A 403 14.88 -0.51 35.31
N PRO A 404 15.36 -1.21 36.35
CA PRO A 404 15.73 -0.56 37.59
C PRO A 404 16.76 0.49 37.24
N GLN A 405 16.44 1.76 37.52
CA GLN A 405 17.39 2.83 37.36
C GLN A 405 18.58 2.48 38.26
N VAL A 406 19.66 2.01 37.63
CA VAL A 406 20.96 1.95 38.28
C VAL A 406 21.32 3.41 38.52
N GLN A 407 20.93 3.90 39.69
CA GLN A 407 21.47 5.12 40.25
C GLN A 407 22.96 4.88 40.34
N VAL A 408 23.69 5.42 39.37
CA VAL A 408 25.15 5.56 39.46
C VAL A 408 25.38 6.56 40.59
N GLN A 409 25.40 6.05 41.82
CA GLN A 409 25.93 6.77 42.96
C GLN A 409 27.40 7.00 42.67
N THR A 410 27.72 8.19 42.16
CA THR A 410 29.06 8.75 42.10
C THR A 410 29.58 9.01 43.52
N LYS A 411 29.84 7.92 44.25
CA LYS A 411 30.71 7.96 45.42
C LYS A 411 32.14 8.17 44.93
N ALA A 412 32.53 9.44 44.88
CA ALA A 412 33.90 9.85 44.66
C ALA A 412 34.80 9.15 45.70
N LYS A 413 35.64 8.22 45.22
CA LYS A 413 36.82 7.74 45.96
C LYS A 413 38.05 8.29 45.25
N ALA A 414 38.73 9.21 45.93
CA ALA A 414 39.93 9.84 45.42
C ALA A 414 41.12 8.87 45.40
N GLN A 415 41.93 8.94 44.35
CA GLN A 415 43.34 8.57 44.37
C GLN A 415 44.16 9.65 43.61
N PRO A 416 45.46 9.81 43.93
CA PRO A 416 46.01 11.16 44.12
C PRO A 416 46.70 11.76 42.90
N LYS A 417 46.71 13.10 42.85
CA LYS A 417 47.70 13.86 42.06
C LYS A 417 49.08 13.73 42.71
N ILE A 418 50.09 13.33 41.95
CA ILE A 418 51.49 13.65 42.22
C ILE A 418 51.98 14.56 41.10
N GLN A 419 52.45 15.75 41.47
CA GLN A 419 53.20 16.64 40.58
C GLN A 419 54.66 16.68 41.03
N ALA A 420 55.57 16.79 40.04
CA ALA A 420 56.71 17.74 40.01
C ALA A 420 58.11 17.15 39.69
N ARG A 421 58.67 17.65 38.57
CA ARG A 421 60.08 18.08 38.33
C ARG A 421 61.18 17.04 37.97
N ILE A 422 61.57 17.04 36.67
CA ILE A 422 62.82 17.62 36.06
C ILE A 422 64.19 17.12 36.61
N PRO A 423 65.29 16.89 35.81
CA PRO A 423 65.62 17.32 34.42
C PRO A 423 66.28 16.26 33.46
N LEU A 424 66.58 16.69 32.22
CA LEU A 424 67.60 16.19 31.26
C LEU A 424 69.06 16.49 31.75
N PRO A 425 70.21 16.16 31.08
CA PRO A 425 70.42 15.78 29.66
C PRO A 425 71.58 14.79 29.27
N ALA A 426 71.71 14.56 27.94
CA ALA A 426 72.96 14.53 27.13
C ALA A 426 73.78 13.24 26.81
N ARG A 427 73.95 13.05 25.48
CA ARG A 427 75.08 12.48 24.68
C ARG A 427 75.22 10.95 24.40
N LYS A 428 74.96 10.60 23.12
CA LYS A 428 75.87 10.05 22.07
C LYS A 428 77.09 9.19 22.49
N PRO A 429 77.40 8.09 21.77
CA PRO A 429 78.15 8.21 20.50
C PRO A 429 77.42 7.65 19.24
N ALA A 430 78.13 7.32 18.15
CA ALA A 430 77.60 7.09 16.79
C ALA A 430 78.66 6.45 15.83
N TYR A 431 78.27 6.16 14.57
CA TYR A 431 79.08 5.72 13.39
C TYR A 431 79.63 4.26 13.39
N PRO A 432 79.92 3.62 12.23
CA PRO A 432 79.18 3.66 10.92
C PRO A 432 79.20 2.38 10.03
N ALA A 433 78.51 2.45 8.88
CA ALA A 433 78.81 1.86 7.53
C ALA A 433 79.20 0.37 7.38
N THR A 434 78.71 -0.37 6.36
CA THR A 434 79.01 -0.16 4.92
C THR A 434 78.00 -0.88 3.98
N GLU A 435 78.03 -0.51 2.70
CA GLU A 435 77.20 -0.91 1.54
C GLU A 435 77.15 -2.44 1.24
N ILE A 436 76.29 -2.92 0.34
CA ILE A 436 76.56 -3.06 -1.12
C ILE A 436 75.28 -2.87 -1.98
N LYS A 437 75.47 -2.42 -3.23
CA LYS A 437 74.42 -2.05 -4.20
C LYS A 437 74.03 -3.14 -5.21
N ILE A 438 72.81 -2.95 -5.71
CA ILE A 438 72.09 -3.45 -6.90
C ILE A 438 72.96 -3.72 -8.16
N ALA A 439 72.56 -4.73 -8.96
CA ALA A 439 72.74 -4.73 -10.42
C ALA A 439 71.59 -5.49 -11.14
N GLU A 440 71.13 -4.96 -12.28
CA GLU A 440 70.07 -5.53 -13.14
C GLU A 440 70.64 -6.48 -14.22
N LYS A 441 69.84 -7.46 -14.73
CA LYS A 441 69.53 -7.53 -16.17
C LYS A 441 68.41 -8.52 -16.57
N GLN A 442 67.91 -8.28 -17.79
CA GLN A 442 66.78 -8.93 -18.49
C GLN A 442 67.07 -10.38 -18.92
N THR A 443 66.03 -11.23 -18.98
CA THR A 443 65.52 -11.86 -20.24
C THR A 443 64.26 -12.73 -20.02
N GLU A 444 63.24 -12.51 -20.87
CA GLU A 444 62.31 -13.56 -21.35
C GLU A 444 62.95 -14.31 -22.55
N PRO A 445 62.39 -15.42 -23.09
CA PRO A 445 61.25 -16.23 -22.64
C PRO A 445 61.52 -17.76 -22.60
N THR A 446 60.64 -18.56 -21.97
CA THR A 446 59.98 -19.78 -22.55
C THR A 446 59.14 -20.57 -21.53
N LYS A 447 58.01 -21.12 -21.98
CA LYS A 447 57.12 -22.06 -21.25
C LYS A 447 57.85 -23.35 -20.85
N PRO A 448 57.48 -23.98 -19.71
CA PRO A 448 56.52 -25.09 -19.81
C PRO A 448 55.54 -25.30 -18.62
N ARG A 449 54.32 -25.70 -19.00
CA ARG A 449 53.39 -26.62 -18.31
C ARG A 449 52.81 -26.24 -16.94
N GLU A 450 51.49 -26.01 -16.91
CA GLU A 450 50.69 -25.93 -15.69
C GLU A 450 50.72 -27.23 -14.87
N PRO A 451 50.87 -27.14 -13.54
CA PRO A 451 50.20 -28.00 -12.59
C PRO A 451 48.93 -27.29 -12.07
N GLN A 452 47.79 -27.98 -12.13
CA GLN A 452 46.51 -27.52 -11.58
C GLN A 452 46.67 -27.10 -10.12
N ARG A 453 46.52 -25.80 -9.82
CA ARG A 453 46.29 -25.35 -8.44
C ARG A 453 44.84 -25.64 -8.09
N VAL A 454 44.63 -26.79 -7.44
CA VAL A 454 43.43 -27.05 -6.64
C VAL A 454 43.22 -25.85 -5.71
N ASN A 455 42.10 -25.17 -5.89
CA ASN A 455 41.71 -24.05 -5.05
C ASN A 455 41.34 -24.62 -3.68
N LYS A 456 42.30 -24.68 -2.74
CA LYS A 456 42.00 -25.01 -1.35
C LYS A 456 41.25 -23.83 -0.75
N GLU A 457 39.92 -23.96 -0.72
CA GLU A 457 39.07 -23.09 0.09
C GLU A 457 39.60 -23.07 1.52
N LYS A 458 39.76 -21.86 2.05
CA LYS A 458 40.23 -21.61 3.40
C LYS A 458 39.08 -21.97 4.35
N PRO A 459 39.28 -22.82 5.38
CA PRO A 459 38.19 -23.15 6.31
C PRO A 459 37.60 -21.87 6.91
N SER A 460 36.28 -21.72 6.81
CA SER A 460 35.54 -20.65 7.49
C SER A 460 35.77 -20.76 9.00
N SER A 461 35.95 -19.63 9.69
CA SER A 461 36.11 -19.64 11.14
C SER A 461 34.83 -20.17 11.82
N PRO A 462 34.94 -20.81 13.00
CA PRO A 462 33.77 -21.26 13.77
C PRO A 462 32.80 -20.16 14.23
N ASP A 463 33.10 -18.89 13.99
CA ASP A 463 32.30 -17.72 14.39
C ASP A 463 31.67 -16.96 13.20
N ALA A 464 31.79 -17.46 11.97
CA ALA A 464 31.11 -16.84 10.83
C ALA A 464 29.58 -16.84 11.02
N PRO A 465 28.88 -15.69 10.87
CA PRO A 465 27.43 -15.63 11.02
C PRO A 465 26.72 -16.38 9.88
N TRP A 466 25.48 -16.80 10.12
CA TRP A 466 24.65 -17.40 9.08
C TRP A 466 24.37 -16.39 7.96
N THR A 467 24.44 -16.85 6.71
CA THR A 467 24.10 -16.06 5.53
C THR A 467 22.81 -16.56 4.90
N THR A 468 21.94 -15.64 4.50
CA THR A 468 20.64 -15.97 3.88
C THR A 468 20.57 -15.35 2.48
N GLN A 469 20.17 -16.15 1.50
CA GLN A 469 19.91 -15.71 0.13
C GLN A 469 18.49 -16.09 -0.27
N ILE A 470 17.77 -15.18 -0.94
CA ILE A 470 16.43 -15.43 -1.47
C ILE A 470 16.49 -15.26 -2.99
N LYS A 471 16.19 -16.32 -3.75
CA LYS A 471 16.26 -16.27 -5.21
C LYS A 471 15.16 -15.37 -5.77
N ARG A 472 13.93 -15.50 -5.26
CA ARG A 472 12.77 -14.73 -5.73
C ARG A 472 11.63 -14.67 -4.70
N ILE A 473 10.91 -13.56 -4.69
CA ILE A 473 9.58 -13.43 -4.05
C ILE A 473 8.54 -13.09 -5.13
N LYS A 474 7.38 -13.72 -5.07
CA LYS A 474 6.18 -13.38 -5.85
C LYS A 474 4.99 -13.16 -4.93
N LEU A 475 4.31 -12.05 -5.11
CA LEU A 475 2.97 -11.77 -4.61
C LEU A 475 2.02 -11.84 -5.80
N LYS A 476 0.92 -12.60 -5.69
CA LYS A 476 -0.07 -12.79 -6.76
C LYS A 476 -1.45 -12.31 -6.30
N ALA A 477 -2.11 -11.49 -7.11
CA ALA A 477 -3.49 -11.04 -6.91
C ALA A 477 -3.81 -10.60 -5.46
N ALA A 478 -2.89 -9.85 -4.84
CA ALA A 478 -3.07 -9.37 -3.48
C ALA A 478 -4.04 -8.18 -3.42
N LYS A 479 -4.72 -8.03 -2.29
CA LYS A 479 -5.61 -6.93 -1.97
C LYS A 479 -5.09 -6.21 -0.72
N LEU A 480 -4.67 -4.96 -0.89
CA LEU A 480 -4.26 -4.10 0.21
C LEU A 480 -5.31 -3.01 0.40
N GLN A 481 -5.73 -2.78 1.64
CA GLN A 481 -6.56 -1.64 2.03
C GLN A 481 -5.77 -0.81 3.05
N TYR A 482 -5.49 0.46 2.72
CA TYR A 482 -4.79 1.39 3.62
C TYR A 482 -5.76 2.45 4.14
N GLU A 483 -5.83 2.60 5.46
CA GLU A 483 -6.63 3.57 6.18
C GLU A 483 -5.72 4.43 7.05
N ASP A 484 -5.77 5.76 6.92
CA ASP A 484 -5.03 6.69 7.78
C ASP A 484 -5.99 7.39 8.75
N LEU A 485 -6.09 6.85 9.96
CA LEU A 485 -6.99 7.35 11.02
C LEU A 485 -6.47 8.65 11.67
N THR A 486 -5.29 9.15 11.29
CA THR A 486 -4.88 10.53 11.61
C THR A 486 -5.66 11.56 10.79
N LEU A 487 -6.32 11.15 9.70
CA LEU A 487 -7.06 12.00 8.78
C LEU A 487 -8.57 11.82 8.96
N THR A 488 -9.27 12.86 9.38
CA THR A 488 -10.71 12.79 9.71
C THR A 488 -11.65 12.56 8.53
N LYS A 489 -11.14 12.66 7.28
CA LYS A 489 -11.93 12.57 6.03
C LYS A 489 -11.17 11.93 4.84
N ALA A 490 -10.18 11.08 5.10
CA ALA A 490 -9.51 10.34 4.02
C ALA A 490 -10.33 9.12 3.59
N ALA A 491 -10.49 8.92 2.28
CA ALA A 491 -11.02 7.67 1.74
C ALA A 491 -9.94 6.56 1.89
N PRO A 492 -10.33 5.29 2.15
CA PRO A 492 -9.37 4.20 2.18
C PRO A 492 -8.76 4.01 0.79
N MET A 493 -7.43 3.94 0.71
CA MET A 493 -6.74 3.59 -0.53
C MET A 493 -6.81 2.07 -0.71
N VAL A 494 -7.40 1.62 -1.82
CA VAL A 494 -7.56 0.19 -2.12
C VAL A 494 -6.67 -0.17 -3.31
N VAL A 495 -5.79 -1.14 -3.12
CA VAL A 495 -4.95 -1.71 -4.19
C VAL A 495 -5.40 -3.14 -4.43
N ASP A 496 -6.06 -3.39 -5.56
CA ASP A 496 -6.71 -4.66 -5.88
C ASP A 496 -6.94 -4.81 -7.41
N PRO A 497 -6.24 -5.73 -8.10
CA PRO A 497 -5.15 -6.59 -7.60
C PRO A 497 -3.81 -5.85 -7.46
N LEU A 498 -2.91 -6.45 -6.68
CA LEU A 498 -1.48 -6.19 -6.64
C LEU A 498 -0.69 -7.48 -6.95
N ASP A 499 0.10 -7.42 -8.01
CA ASP A 499 1.10 -8.43 -8.37
C ASP A 499 2.51 -7.81 -8.22
N LEU A 500 3.41 -8.53 -7.56
CA LEU A 500 4.79 -8.11 -7.33
C LEU A 500 5.73 -9.30 -7.52
N ALA A 501 6.72 -9.18 -8.39
CA ALA A 501 7.82 -10.10 -8.53
C ALA A 501 9.14 -9.39 -8.21
N VAL A 502 9.94 -10.02 -7.36
CA VAL A 502 11.25 -9.52 -6.92
C VAL A 502 12.26 -10.64 -7.13
N ASP A 503 13.28 -10.39 -7.93
CA ASP A 503 14.26 -11.39 -8.39
C ASP A 503 15.69 -11.03 -7.95
N ASN A 504 16.50 -12.04 -7.63
CA ASN A 504 17.91 -11.91 -7.22
C ASN A 504 18.10 -11.10 -5.91
N ILE A 505 17.34 -11.42 -4.86
CA ILE A 505 17.37 -10.68 -3.60
C ILE A 505 18.65 -10.99 -2.81
N ASP A 506 19.54 -9.99 -2.75
CA ASP A 506 20.75 -9.99 -1.93
C ASP A 506 20.51 -9.13 -0.68
N LEU A 507 20.44 -9.74 0.50
CA LEU A 507 20.17 -9.04 1.76
C LEU A 507 21.27 -8.02 2.15
N SER A 508 22.45 -8.07 1.53
CA SER A 508 23.48 -7.03 1.71
C SER A 508 23.12 -5.70 1.05
N GLY A 509 22.18 -5.69 0.08
CA GLY A 509 21.78 -4.51 -0.68
C GLY A 509 22.79 -3.99 -1.69
N VAL A 510 23.95 -4.64 -1.84
CA VAL A 510 25.04 -4.22 -2.74
C VAL A 510 24.76 -4.61 -4.19
N LYS A 511 24.16 -5.80 -4.41
CA LYS A 511 23.74 -6.24 -5.74
C LYS A 511 22.32 -5.76 -6.02
N PRO A 512 22.03 -5.22 -7.21
CA PRO A 512 20.68 -4.83 -7.56
C PRO A 512 19.78 -6.07 -7.70
N LEU A 513 18.63 -6.02 -7.04
CA LEU A 513 17.50 -6.92 -7.34
C LEU A 513 16.77 -6.40 -8.59
N ASN A 514 16.05 -7.29 -9.27
CA ASN A 514 15.08 -6.89 -10.31
C ASN A 514 13.69 -6.81 -9.69
N LEU A 515 12.95 -5.76 -10.03
CA LEU A 515 11.61 -5.45 -9.54
C LEU A 515 10.64 -5.42 -10.73
N ALA A 516 9.50 -6.11 -10.59
CA ALA A 516 8.35 -5.96 -11.48
C ALA A 516 7.08 -5.90 -10.62
N LEU A 517 6.37 -4.78 -10.64
CA LEU A 517 5.14 -4.52 -9.90
C LEU A 517 4.03 -4.12 -10.88
N GLN A 518 2.84 -4.70 -10.71
CA GLN A 518 1.62 -4.30 -11.40
C GLN A 518 0.50 -4.19 -10.36
N ALA A 519 -0.23 -3.07 -10.38
CA ALA A 519 -1.23 -2.77 -9.37
C ALA A 519 -2.39 -1.96 -9.95
N GLN A 520 -3.59 -2.19 -9.43
CA GLN A 520 -4.78 -1.39 -9.72
C GLN A 520 -5.22 -0.65 -8.46
N VAL A 521 -5.24 0.68 -8.53
CA VAL A 521 -5.52 1.59 -7.41
C VAL A 521 -6.95 2.13 -7.54
N ASN A 522 -7.71 2.06 -6.46
CA ASN A 522 -9.09 2.52 -6.34
C ASN A 522 -9.97 2.05 -7.51
N GLN A 523 -9.83 0.77 -7.90
CA GLN A 523 -10.57 0.11 -9.00
C GLN A 523 -10.38 0.69 -10.41
N ARG A 524 -9.68 1.82 -10.61
CA ARG A 524 -9.55 2.48 -11.92
C ARG A 524 -8.10 2.74 -12.35
N GLY A 525 -7.30 3.34 -11.47
CA GLY A 525 -5.92 3.71 -11.80
C GLY A 525 -5.03 2.49 -11.94
N LYS A 526 -4.09 2.50 -12.87
CA LYS A 526 -3.10 1.42 -13.02
C LYS A 526 -1.71 1.95 -12.74
N LEU A 527 -0.92 1.12 -12.06
CA LEU A 527 0.48 1.34 -11.75
C LEU A 527 1.26 0.13 -12.25
N LYS A 528 2.32 0.38 -13.02
CA LYS A 528 3.31 -0.61 -13.40
C LYS A 528 4.71 -0.05 -13.18
N VAL A 529 5.57 -0.85 -12.54
CA VAL A 529 6.97 -0.51 -12.27
C VAL A 529 7.85 -1.70 -12.65
N ASP A 530 8.81 -1.49 -13.54
CA ASP A 530 9.79 -2.52 -13.92
C ASP A 530 11.20 -1.94 -13.86
N GLY A 531 12.17 -2.66 -13.28
CA GLY A 531 13.55 -2.20 -13.26
C GLY A 531 14.43 -2.86 -12.21
N SER A 532 15.41 -2.12 -11.72
CA SER A 532 16.41 -2.60 -10.76
C SER A 532 16.59 -1.67 -9.56
N LEU A 533 16.93 -2.26 -8.41
CA LEU A 533 17.12 -1.55 -7.13
C LEU A 533 18.24 -2.19 -6.30
N ALA A 534 19.20 -1.39 -5.87
CA ALA A 534 20.16 -1.67 -4.80
C ALA A 534 19.95 -0.61 -3.69
N TRP A 535 20.21 -0.97 -2.43
CA TRP A 535 19.99 -0.07 -1.28
C TRP A 535 21.24 0.18 -0.43
N ALA A 536 22.39 -0.41 -0.78
CA ALA A 536 23.67 -0.20 -0.09
C ALA A 536 24.85 -0.08 -1.08
N PRO A 537 25.10 1.10 -1.67
CA PRO A 537 24.33 2.34 -1.56
C PRO A 537 23.05 2.31 -2.41
N LEU A 538 22.18 3.31 -2.24
CA LEU A 538 20.95 3.44 -3.05
C LEU A 538 21.31 3.68 -4.52
N ALA A 539 20.96 2.72 -5.37
CA ALA A 539 21.05 2.84 -6.82
C ALA A 539 19.83 2.18 -7.47
N THR A 540 19.16 2.89 -8.38
CA THR A 540 17.94 2.38 -9.01
C THR A 540 17.83 2.85 -10.46
N ASP A 541 17.20 2.01 -11.27
CA ASP A 541 16.87 2.26 -12.67
C ASP A 541 15.50 1.62 -12.91
N LEU A 542 14.45 2.43 -12.87
CA LEU A 542 13.04 2.01 -12.92
C LEU A 542 12.34 2.64 -14.11
N THR A 543 11.50 1.87 -14.78
CA THR A 543 10.46 2.35 -15.68
C THR A 543 9.15 2.40 -14.89
N LEU A 544 8.49 3.55 -14.88
CA LEU A 544 7.22 3.81 -14.20
C LEU A 544 6.17 4.16 -15.24
N ASN A 545 5.07 3.41 -15.23
CA ASN A 545 3.86 3.67 -16.00
C ASN A 545 2.67 3.82 -15.03
N LEU A 546 2.12 5.02 -14.96
CA LEU A 546 0.89 5.39 -14.27
C LEU A 546 -0.16 5.71 -15.32
N ASP A 547 -1.31 5.04 -15.28
CA ASP A 547 -2.47 5.31 -16.14
C ASP A 547 -3.67 5.67 -15.25
N SER A 548 -4.16 6.91 -15.43
CA SER A 548 -5.44 7.39 -14.90
C SER A 548 -5.65 7.19 -13.40
N VAL A 549 -4.63 7.44 -12.57
CA VAL A 549 -4.71 7.33 -11.10
C VAL A 549 -5.43 8.55 -10.53
N ASP A 550 -6.46 8.32 -9.72
CA ASP A 550 -7.22 9.38 -9.07
C ASP A 550 -6.40 10.14 -8.02
N VAL A 551 -6.31 11.47 -8.16
CA VAL A 551 -5.63 12.35 -7.19
C VAL A 551 -6.56 12.90 -6.10
N VAL A 552 -7.89 12.77 -6.23
CA VAL A 552 -8.86 13.19 -5.19
C VAL A 552 -8.68 12.35 -3.92
N SER A 553 -8.46 11.04 -4.05
CA SER A 553 -8.12 10.14 -2.95
C SER A 553 -6.84 10.56 -2.19
N LEU A 554 -5.93 11.28 -2.85
CA LEU A 554 -4.68 11.77 -2.24
C LEU A 554 -4.86 13.09 -1.46
N GLN A 555 -5.97 13.80 -1.63
CA GLN A 555 -6.22 15.11 -1.02
C GLN A 555 -6.12 15.09 0.52
N GLY A 556 -6.47 13.97 1.17
CA GLY A 556 -6.39 13.85 2.63
C GLY A 556 -5.00 14.15 3.20
N TRP A 557 -3.92 13.79 2.48
CA TRP A 557 -2.54 14.02 2.92
C TRP A 557 -2.05 15.46 2.72
N ALA A 558 -2.79 16.31 1.98
CA ALA A 558 -2.52 17.75 1.96
C ALA A 558 -2.95 18.45 3.27
N GLY A 559 -3.83 17.81 4.05
CA GLY A 559 -4.36 18.34 5.31
C GLY A 559 -5.00 19.72 5.14
N ASP A 560 -4.77 20.60 6.12
CA ASP A 560 -5.28 21.97 6.13
C ASP A 560 -4.53 22.96 5.22
N LYS A 561 -3.59 22.50 4.38
CA LYS A 561 -2.78 23.39 3.53
C LYS A 561 -3.50 23.91 2.28
N LEU A 562 -4.64 23.32 1.92
CA LEU A 562 -5.47 23.77 0.81
C LEU A 562 -6.70 24.49 1.36
N ALA A 563 -6.97 25.69 0.83
CA ALA A 563 -8.24 26.38 1.11
C ALA A 563 -9.36 25.91 0.16
N ALA A 564 -8.99 25.39 -1.01
CA ALA A 564 -9.90 24.87 -2.03
C ALA A 564 -9.97 23.33 -2.00
N MET A 565 -11.02 22.77 -2.58
CA MET A 565 -11.25 21.33 -2.71
C MET A 565 -10.98 20.86 -4.14
N LEU A 566 -10.13 19.85 -4.29
CA LEU A 566 -9.98 19.06 -5.50
C LEU A 566 -11.20 18.15 -5.65
N THR A 567 -11.96 18.32 -6.73
CA THR A 567 -13.23 17.60 -6.97
C THR A 567 -13.15 16.56 -8.08
N SER A 568 -12.13 16.64 -8.93
CA SER A 568 -11.77 15.62 -9.90
C SER A 568 -10.31 15.77 -10.33
N GLY A 569 -9.69 14.68 -10.77
CA GLY A 569 -8.37 14.71 -11.42
C GLY A 569 -7.78 13.32 -11.61
N ASP A 570 -7.27 13.04 -12.81
CA ASP A 570 -6.51 11.82 -13.12
C ASP A 570 -5.06 12.16 -13.46
N ILE A 571 -4.10 11.55 -12.75
CA ILE A 571 -2.67 11.64 -13.08
C ILE A 571 -2.23 10.41 -13.87
N SER A 572 -1.47 10.65 -14.93
CA SER A 572 -0.79 9.62 -15.71
C SER A 572 0.67 10.04 -15.93
N PHE A 573 1.58 9.08 -15.98
CA PHE A 573 3.00 9.30 -16.20
C PHE A 573 3.62 8.08 -16.88
N ASP A 574 4.35 8.28 -17.96
CA ASP A 574 5.11 7.23 -18.63
C ASP A 574 6.56 7.67 -18.74
N GLY A 575 7.47 6.99 -18.03
CA GLY A 575 8.84 7.46 -17.94
C GLY A 575 9.78 6.56 -17.17
N LYS A 576 11.01 7.05 -17.03
CA LYS A 576 12.14 6.40 -16.39
C LYS A 576 12.61 7.24 -15.21
N ILE A 577 12.90 6.58 -14.10
CA ILE A 577 13.48 7.15 -12.88
C ILE A 577 14.82 6.45 -12.65
N GLN A 578 15.90 7.22 -12.58
CA GLN A 578 17.22 6.73 -12.21
C GLN A 578 17.69 7.48 -10.98
N ALA A 579 18.29 6.78 -10.00
CA ALA A 579 18.98 7.43 -8.92
C ALA A 579 20.27 6.69 -8.54
N ASN A 580 21.35 7.40 -8.23
CA ASN A 580 22.61 6.81 -7.76
C ASN A 580 23.56 7.85 -7.12
N GLY A 581 24.61 7.34 -6.46
CA GLY A 581 25.75 8.13 -5.98
C GLY A 581 25.56 8.80 -4.62
N GLU A 582 26.64 9.46 -4.17
CA GLU A 582 26.67 10.27 -2.95
C GLU A 582 27.28 11.65 -3.29
N PRO A 583 26.56 12.77 -3.10
CA PRO A 583 25.13 12.86 -2.78
C PRO A 583 24.23 12.17 -3.83
N LEU A 584 23.00 11.82 -3.43
CA LEU A 584 22.06 11.08 -4.26
C LEU A 584 21.61 11.91 -5.46
N LYS A 585 22.05 11.52 -6.66
CA LYS A 585 21.60 12.10 -7.92
C LYS A 585 20.35 11.38 -8.36
N ILE A 586 19.33 12.13 -8.75
CA ILE A 586 18.03 11.66 -9.22
C ILE A 586 17.82 12.26 -10.62
N ALA A 587 17.49 11.41 -11.59
CA ALA A 587 17.07 11.78 -12.93
C ALA A 587 15.68 11.20 -13.21
N VAL A 588 14.78 12.02 -13.77
CA VAL A 588 13.42 11.61 -14.16
C VAL A 588 13.16 12.06 -15.59
N ASN A 589 12.86 11.11 -16.47
CA ASN A 589 12.64 11.32 -17.90
C ASN A 589 11.31 10.73 -18.33
N GLY A 590 10.41 11.49 -18.95
CA GLY A 590 9.13 10.91 -19.37
C GLY A 590 8.10 11.89 -19.88
N ASN A 591 6.86 11.44 -19.93
CA ASN A 591 5.69 12.23 -20.29
C ASN A 591 4.68 12.15 -19.14
N GLY A 592 4.16 13.30 -18.71
CA GLY A 592 3.10 13.40 -17.71
C GLY A 592 1.79 13.86 -18.33
N LYS A 593 0.66 13.48 -17.74
CA LYS A 593 -0.66 14.02 -18.03
C LYS A 593 -1.43 14.21 -16.74
N LEU A 594 -2.13 15.34 -16.62
CA LEU A 594 -3.14 15.60 -15.60
C LEU A 594 -4.47 15.89 -16.31
N GLY A 595 -5.38 14.92 -16.31
CA GLY A 595 -6.68 14.97 -16.96
C GLY A 595 -7.82 15.29 -16.00
N ASN A 596 -8.95 15.75 -16.55
CA ASN A 596 -10.22 15.97 -15.87
C ASN A 596 -10.10 16.65 -14.51
N PHE A 597 -9.26 17.68 -14.42
CA PHE A 597 -8.89 18.33 -13.16
C PHE A 597 -9.86 19.45 -12.83
N ASN A 598 -10.35 19.51 -11.58
CA ASN A 598 -11.18 20.62 -11.11
C ASN A 598 -10.92 21.00 -9.65
N VAL A 599 -10.65 22.29 -9.42
CA VAL A 599 -10.44 22.90 -8.11
C VAL A 599 -11.60 23.86 -7.83
N PHE A 600 -12.33 23.56 -6.76
CA PHE A 600 -13.56 24.22 -6.35
C PHE A 600 -13.35 24.95 -5.02
N ASP A 601 -13.84 26.18 -4.90
CA ASP A 601 -13.89 26.89 -3.62
C ASP A 601 -15.17 26.51 -2.85
N PRO A 602 -15.06 25.81 -1.70
CA PRO A 602 -16.21 25.45 -0.89
C PRO A 602 -16.86 26.63 -0.16
N GLN A 603 -16.23 27.81 -0.10
CA GLN A 603 -16.80 29.01 0.53
C GLN A 603 -17.72 29.78 -0.42
N SER A 604 -17.24 30.15 -1.61
CA SER A 604 -18.06 30.83 -2.63
C SER A 604 -18.93 29.89 -3.47
N ALA A 605 -18.72 28.57 -3.36
CA ALA A 605 -19.35 27.53 -4.17
C ALA A 605 -19.10 27.67 -5.68
N GLN A 606 -17.87 28.05 -6.07
CA GLN A 606 -17.49 28.30 -7.46
C GLN A 606 -16.23 27.52 -7.86
N ASP A 607 -16.17 27.09 -9.11
CA ASP A 607 -14.92 26.59 -9.71
C ASP A 607 -13.89 27.72 -9.83
N LEU A 608 -12.65 27.42 -9.39
CA LEU A 608 -11.49 28.30 -9.49
C LEU A 608 -10.64 27.98 -10.72
N LEU A 609 -10.33 26.70 -10.92
CA LEU A 609 -9.46 26.20 -11.99
C LEU A 609 -9.97 24.83 -12.46
N ARG A 610 -10.22 24.69 -13.76
CA ARG A 610 -10.65 23.43 -14.38
C ARG A 610 -9.89 23.19 -15.68
N TRP A 611 -9.55 21.95 -16.01
CA TRP A 611 -9.12 21.60 -17.37
C TRP A 611 -9.36 20.12 -17.67
N LYS A 612 -9.66 19.82 -18.94
CA LYS A 612 -9.79 18.44 -19.41
C LYS A 612 -8.45 17.76 -19.59
N LYS A 613 -7.41 18.51 -20.01
CA LYS A 613 -6.09 17.95 -20.30
C LYS A 613 -4.96 18.95 -20.09
N LEU A 614 -4.00 18.57 -19.25
CA LEU A 614 -2.67 19.16 -19.16
C LEU A 614 -1.63 18.07 -19.48
N ASP A 615 -1.01 18.12 -20.65
CA ASP A 615 0.08 17.23 -21.07
C ASP A 615 1.45 17.88 -20.83
N ILE A 616 2.42 17.11 -20.35
CA ILE A 616 3.83 17.48 -20.22
C ILE A 616 4.65 16.46 -21.03
N SER A 617 5.19 16.89 -22.17
CA SER A 617 5.93 16.01 -23.09
C SER A 617 7.44 16.20 -22.97
N ASN A 618 8.17 15.07 -22.89
CA ASN A 618 9.63 15.03 -22.70
C ASN A 618 10.09 15.89 -21.52
N LEU A 619 9.56 15.60 -20.33
CA LEU A 619 10.16 16.04 -19.07
C LEU A 619 11.55 15.41 -18.92
N ASN A 620 12.53 16.21 -18.54
CA ASN A 620 13.87 15.81 -18.12
C ASN A 620 14.23 16.60 -16.86
N PHE A 621 14.08 15.97 -15.70
CA PHE A 621 14.47 16.52 -14.42
C PHE A 621 15.76 15.87 -13.93
N VAL A 622 16.70 16.68 -13.45
CA VAL A 622 17.83 16.23 -12.62
C VAL A 622 17.96 17.13 -11.39
N ASN A 623 18.30 16.56 -10.23
CA ASN A 623 18.45 17.33 -8.99
C ASN A 623 19.84 17.96 -8.81
N GLU A 624 20.90 17.38 -9.40
CA GLU A 624 22.28 17.84 -9.26
C GLU A 624 23.10 17.78 -10.57
N PRO A 625 23.47 18.93 -11.17
CA PRO A 625 22.95 20.26 -10.86
C PRO A 625 21.43 20.31 -11.11
N LEU A 626 20.69 21.03 -10.26
CA LEU A 626 19.24 21.18 -10.42
C LEU A 626 18.93 21.71 -11.82
N ARG A 627 18.10 20.99 -12.57
CA ARG A 627 17.64 21.35 -13.92
C ARG A 627 16.32 20.66 -14.24
N VAL A 628 15.40 21.40 -14.85
CA VAL A 628 14.13 20.90 -15.40
C VAL A 628 14.07 21.34 -16.86
N ASP A 629 14.10 20.40 -17.82
CA ASP A 629 13.73 20.68 -19.21
C ASP A 629 12.36 20.05 -19.53
N ILE A 630 11.51 20.79 -20.25
CA ILE A 630 10.22 20.32 -20.76
C ILE A 630 10.11 20.75 -22.22
N LYS A 631 9.89 19.81 -23.14
CA LYS A 631 9.75 20.14 -24.57
C LYS A 631 8.41 20.79 -24.90
N THR A 632 7.31 20.25 -24.35
CA THR A 632 5.98 20.81 -24.60
C THR A 632 5.09 20.69 -23.37
N ILE A 633 4.43 21.79 -23.00
CA ILE A 633 3.26 21.79 -22.12
C ILE A 633 2.03 22.05 -22.99
N GLY A 634 1.03 21.17 -22.97
CA GLY A 634 -0.23 21.35 -23.70
C GLY A 634 -1.39 21.47 -22.73
N LEU A 635 -2.15 22.56 -22.79
CA LEU A 635 -3.32 22.81 -21.95
C LEU A 635 -4.57 23.00 -22.83
N SER A 636 -5.54 22.09 -22.67
CA SER A 636 -6.75 22.01 -23.49
C SER A 636 -8.03 22.02 -22.64
N ASP A 637 -9.08 22.67 -23.17
CA ASP A 637 -10.39 22.83 -22.55
C ASP A 637 -10.26 23.40 -21.11
N PHE A 638 -9.49 24.48 -20.95
CA PHE A 638 -9.18 25.04 -19.63
C PHE A 638 -10.08 26.21 -19.24
N PHE A 639 -10.36 26.32 -17.95
CA PHE A 639 -11.12 27.39 -17.34
C PHE A 639 -10.39 27.93 -16.10
N ALA A 640 -10.35 29.25 -15.96
CA ALA A 640 -9.86 29.91 -14.76
C ALA A 640 -10.79 31.06 -14.33
N ARG A 641 -11.06 31.16 -13.03
CA ARG A 641 -11.74 32.29 -12.39
C ARG A 641 -10.69 33.19 -11.74
N VAL A 642 -10.34 34.28 -12.42
CA VAL A 642 -9.35 35.26 -11.96
C VAL A 642 -10.09 36.46 -11.39
N MET A 643 -9.87 36.76 -10.12
CA MET A 643 -10.56 37.84 -9.43
C MET A 643 -9.56 38.72 -8.69
N ILE A 644 -9.56 40.03 -8.98
CA ILE A 644 -8.94 41.04 -8.14
C ILE A 644 -9.91 41.33 -6.99
N LEU A 645 -9.46 41.06 -5.77
CA LEU A 645 -10.20 41.26 -4.53
C LEU A 645 -10.15 42.75 -4.10
N PRO A 646 -11.00 43.19 -3.15
CA PRO A 646 -11.01 44.58 -2.68
C PRO A 646 -9.69 45.09 -2.06
N ASP A 647 -8.76 44.20 -1.70
CA ASP A 647 -7.41 44.52 -1.22
C ASP A 647 -6.35 44.58 -2.34
N GLY A 648 -6.77 44.41 -3.61
CA GLY A 648 -5.89 44.36 -4.78
C GLY A 648 -5.19 43.01 -5.01
N ASN A 649 -5.42 41.99 -4.17
CA ASN A 649 -4.85 40.65 -4.38
C ASN A 649 -5.68 39.78 -5.32
N PHE A 650 -5.06 38.77 -5.91
CA PHE A 650 -5.76 37.76 -6.71
C PHE A 650 -6.28 36.62 -5.83
N ASN A 651 -7.55 36.22 -6.04
CA ASN A 651 -8.17 35.05 -5.39
C ASN A 651 -7.32 33.77 -5.49
N LEU A 652 -6.67 33.53 -6.65
CA LEU A 652 -5.86 32.32 -6.88
C LEU A 652 -4.64 32.21 -5.94
N LYS A 653 -4.19 33.30 -5.30
CA LYS A 653 -3.13 33.25 -4.26
C LYS A 653 -3.58 32.44 -3.03
N GLN A 654 -4.88 32.33 -2.78
CA GLN A 654 -5.44 31.74 -1.57
C GLN A 654 -5.64 30.21 -1.66
N ILE A 655 -5.49 29.59 -2.84
CA ILE A 655 -5.70 28.14 -3.05
C ILE A 655 -4.83 27.31 -2.10
N VAL A 656 -3.56 27.71 -1.97
CA VAL A 656 -2.65 27.21 -0.94
C VAL A 656 -2.74 28.18 0.23
N ARG A 657 -3.09 27.69 1.43
CA ARG A 657 -2.99 28.48 2.65
C ARG A 657 -1.52 28.82 2.86
N GLN A 658 -1.18 30.09 2.71
CA GLN A 658 0.07 30.59 3.26
C GLN A 658 -0.10 30.58 4.78
N ASP A 659 0.73 29.80 5.47
CA ASP A 659 0.90 29.92 6.91
C ASP A 659 1.44 31.33 7.17
N VAL A 660 0.55 32.29 7.40
CA VAL A 660 0.92 33.59 7.97
C VAL A 660 1.59 33.26 9.29
N PRO A 661 2.91 33.51 9.45
CA PRO A 661 3.53 33.32 10.74
C PRO A 661 2.76 34.24 11.69
N LEU A 662 2.21 33.66 12.76
CA LEU A 662 1.79 34.46 13.91
C LEU A 662 3.07 35.11 14.43
N GLU A 663 3.38 36.30 13.94
CA GLU A 663 4.51 37.09 14.41
C GLU A 663 4.32 37.20 15.93
N PRO A 664 5.26 36.65 16.74
CA PRO A 664 5.29 36.99 18.13
C PRO A 664 5.44 38.52 18.16
N GLN A 665 4.53 39.22 18.85
CA GLN A 665 4.71 40.63 19.14
C GLN A 665 5.96 40.78 20.02
N ALA A 666 7.12 40.84 19.37
CA ALA A 666 8.40 41.03 19.99
C ALA A 666 8.46 42.48 20.46
N THR A 667 8.25 42.67 21.76
CA THR A 667 8.52 43.92 22.45
C THR A 667 9.86 44.50 22.01
N ALA A 668 9.85 45.77 21.59
CA ALA A 668 11.02 46.47 21.10
C ALA A 668 12.18 46.42 22.11
N ALA A 669 13.22 45.66 21.77
CA ALA A 669 14.50 45.65 22.46
C ALA A 669 15.59 46.08 21.48
N SER A 670 16.22 47.22 21.79
CA SER A 670 17.29 47.82 20.98
C SER A 670 18.46 46.86 20.76
N VAL A 671 18.92 46.74 19.52
CA VAL A 671 20.24 46.19 19.18
C VAL A 671 20.97 47.12 18.21
N ALA A 672 22.24 47.35 18.52
CA ALA A 672 23.11 48.32 17.85
C ALA A 672 23.39 47.97 16.38
N PRO A 673 23.79 48.95 15.54
CA PRO A 673 24.06 48.71 14.12
C PRO A 673 25.30 47.84 13.92
N ALA A 674 25.09 46.56 13.63
CA ALA A 674 26.12 45.67 13.13
C ALA A 674 26.28 45.88 11.62
N THR A 675 27.52 46.10 11.17
CA THR A 675 27.88 46.42 9.79
C THR A 675 27.36 45.39 8.80
N THR A 676 26.56 45.82 7.82
CA THR A 676 26.05 44.99 6.73
C THR A 676 27.17 44.56 5.77
N GLN A 677 27.82 43.44 6.07
CA GLN A 677 28.37 42.59 5.04
C GLN A 677 27.21 41.78 4.45
N GLN A 678 26.59 42.31 3.39
CA GLN A 678 25.71 41.49 2.54
C GLN A 678 26.55 40.32 1.99
N PRO A 679 26.17 39.06 2.24
CA PRO A 679 26.66 37.98 1.42
C PRO A 679 26.10 38.25 0.02
N VAL A 680 26.97 38.51 -0.95
CA VAL A 680 26.59 38.53 -2.36
C VAL A 680 26.29 37.08 -2.75
N GLN A 681 25.11 36.60 -2.38
CA GLN A 681 24.53 35.40 -2.97
C GLN A 681 24.34 35.71 -4.45
N ALA A 682 25.24 35.18 -5.27
CA ALA A 682 25.06 35.18 -6.71
C ALA A 682 23.68 34.55 -6.99
N LYS A 683 22.72 35.37 -7.43
CA LYS A 683 21.41 34.90 -7.90
C LYS A 683 21.68 33.87 -8.98
N LYS A 684 21.47 32.60 -8.67
CA LYS A 684 21.53 31.52 -9.66
C LYS A 684 20.26 31.60 -10.48
N ASP A 685 20.41 31.60 -11.81
CA ASP A 685 19.29 31.59 -12.74
C ASP A 685 18.35 30.40 -12.44
N THR A 686 17.05 30.63 -12.54
CA THR A 686 16.01 29.62 -12.26
C THR A 686 16.18 28.46 -13.23
N PRO A 687 16.53 27.23 -12.81
CA PRO A 687 17.02 26.20 -13.74
C PRO A 687 15.89 25.42 -14.43
N VAL A 688 14.97 26.14 -15.06
CA VAL A 688 13.76 25.63 -15.70
C VAL A 688 13.74 26.07 -17.16
N HIS A 689 13.56 25.10 -18.06
CA HIS A 689 13.49 25.28 -19.49
C HIS A 689 12.18 24.71 -20.04
N ILE A 690 11.43 25.50 -20.81
CA ILE A 690 10.18 25.08 -21.44
C ILE A 690 10.21 25.50 -22.91
N ASP A 691 10.42 24.57 -23.85
CA ASP A 691 10.59 24.94 -25.26
C ASP A 691 9.29 25.47 -25.89
N LYS A 692 8.13 24.97 -25.45
CA LYS A 692 6.81 25.45 -25.91
C LYS A 692 5.69 25.13 -24.92
N ILE A 693 4.80 26.10 -24.73
CA ILE A 693 3.47 25.94 -24.14
C ILE A 693 2.45 26.08 -25.27
N ILE A 694 1.41 25.25 -25.28
CA ILE A 694 0.30 25.27 -26.24
C ILE A 694 -0.99 25.44 -25.47
N LEU A 695 -1.79 26.43 -25.85
CA LEU A 695 -3.10 26.71 -25.27
C LEU A 695 -4.18 26.37 -26.29
N GLN A 696 -5.26 25.72 -25.85
CA GLN A 696 -6.39 25.34 -26.70
C GLN A 696 -7.73 25.49 -25.95
N GLN A 697 -8.70 26.15 -26.59
CA GLN A 697 -10.08 26.27 -26.11
C GLN A 697 -10.20 26.77 -24.65
N GLY A 698 -9.39 27.77 -24.30
CA GLY A 698 -9.40 28.35 -22.96
C GLY A 698 -10.54 29.34 -22.73
N ASN A 699 -10.97 29.38 -21.47
CA ASN A 699 -11.92 30.34 -20.91
C ASN A 699 -11.30 30.98 -19.65
N ILE A 700 -11.34 32.31 -19.55
CA ILE A 700 -10.96 33.03 -18.32
C ILE A 700 -12.09 33.99 -17.96
N ASN A 701 -12.78 33.69 -16.87
CA ASN A 701 -13.69 34.62 -16.22
C ASN A 701 -12.87 35.56 -15.33
N PHE A 702 -12.75 36.81 -15.75
CA PHE A 702 -12.10 37.88 -15.01
C PHE A 702 -13.14 38.73 -14.26
N SER A 703 -12.82 39.12 -13.02
CA SER A 703 -13.58 40.12 -12.27
C SER A 703 -12.66 41.01 -11.46
N ASP A 704 -12.97 42.30 -11.41
CA ASP A 704 -12.31 43.28 -10.57
C ASP A 704 -13.30 43.80 -9.53
N GLN A 705 -13.02 43.50 -8.25
CA GLN A 705 -13.80 43.93 -7.09
C GLN A 705 -13.12 45.08 -6.30
N PHE A 706 -11.96 45.55 -6.75
CA PHE A 706 -11.29 46.76 -6.27
C PHE A 706 -11.92 48.03 -6.89
N ILE A 707 -12.60 47.88 -8.02
CA ILE A 707 -13.48 48.88 -8.62
C ILE A 707 -14.93 48.67 -8.13
N LYS A 708 -15.68 49.76 -7.97
CA LYS A 708 -17.10 49.77 -7.63
C LYS A 708 -17.88 50.67 -8.60
N PRO A 709 -19.00 50.22 -9.19
CA PRO A 709 -19.53 48.84 -9.17
C PRO A 709 -18.52 47.81 -9.75
N ASN A 710 -18.72 46.52 -9.52
CA ASN A 710 -17.67 45.53 -9.85
C ASN A 710 -17.54 45.29 -11.37
N TYR A 711 -16.33 45.42 -11.93
CA TYR A 711 -16.08 45.09 -13.34
C TYR A 711 -15.95 43.58 -13.58
N ARG A 712 -16.36 43.11 -14.75
CA ARG A 712 -16.28 41.72 -15.20
C ARG A 712 -15.94 41.63 -16.67
N ALA A 713 -15.19 40.61 -17.05
CA ALA A 713 -14.91 40.26 -18.44
C ALA A 713 -14.79 38.75 -18.60
N ASN A 714 -15.19 38.23 -19.76
CA ASN A 714 -15.04 36.82 -20.11
C ASN A 714 -14.16 36.71 -21.35
N LEU A 715 -13.01 36.05 -21.24
CA LEU A 715 -12.12 35.74 -22.34
C LEU A 715 -12.37 34.30 -22.79
N THR A 716 -12.78 34.10 -24.04
CA THR A 716 -13.19 32.79 -24.56
C THR A 716 -12.38 32.40 -25.80
N GLY A 717 -12.37 31.10 -26.10
CA GLY A 717 -11.69 30.56 -27.29
C GLY A 717 -10.16 30.74 -27.26
N LEU A 718 -9.56 30.95 -26.08
CA LEU A 718 -8.13 31.23 -25.96
C LEU A 718 -7.30 30.07 -26.51
N ALA A 719 -6.52 30.36 -27.56
CA ALA A 719 -5.67 29.40 -28.24
C ALA A 719 -4.38 30.06 -28.71
N GLY A 720 -3.26 29.34 -28.64
CA GLY A 720 -1.96 29.94 -28.99
C GLY A 720 -0.75 29.15 -28.54
N GLN A 721 0.40 29.81 -28.57
CA GLN A 721 1.68 29.28 -28.10
C GLN A 721 2.47 30.33 -27.31
N ILE A 722 3.23 29.86 -26.32
CA ILE A 722 4.21 30.64 -25.57
C ILE A 722 5.55 29.87 -25.57
N GLY A 723 6.68 30.55 -25.75
CA GLY A 723 8.02 29.97 -25.61
C GLY A 723 8.94 30.23 -26.82
N PRO A 724 10.21 29.77 -26.74
CA PRO A 724 10.78 29.01 -25.63
C PRO A 724 11.05 29.88 -24.38
N LEU A 725 10.74 29.37 -23.19
CA LEU A 725 11.00 30.03 -21.92
C LEU A 725 12.28 29.42 -21.31
N HIS A 726 13.37 30.18 -21.32
CA HIS A 726 14.66 29.82 -20.73
C HIS A 726 15.24 31.07 -20.03
N PRO A 727 15.97 30.95 -18.91
CA PRO A 727 16.58 32.12 -18.26
C PRO A 727 17.56 32.85 -19.19
N GLY A 728 17.47 34.17 -19.23
CA GLY A 728 18.31 35.01 -20.08
C GLY A 728 17.97 34.94 -21.56
N LYS A 729 16.78 34.42 -21.93
CA LYS A 729 16.28 34.36 -23.30
C LYS A 729 14.79 34.70 -23.35
N GLN A 730 14.47 35.69 -24.17
CA GLN A 730 13.11 36.03 -24.50
C GLN A 730 12.42 34.95 -25.37
N GLY A 731 11.38 34.33 -24.83
CA GLY A 731 10.45 33.45 -25.55
C GLY A 731 9.37 34.25 -26.27
N LYS A 732 8.75 33.70 -27.33
CA LYS A 732 7.67 34.36 -28.07
C LYS A 732 6.31 34.10 -27.44
N ILE A 733 5.39 35.04 -27.56
CA ILE A 733 3.96 34.92 -27.25
C ILE A 733 3.19 35.09 -28.57
N ASP A 734 2.23 34.20 -28.85
CA ASP A 734 1.22 34.35 -29.92
C ASP A 734 -0.08 33.66 -29.44
N ILE A 735 -1.01 34.45 -28.91
CA ILE A 735 -2.29 34.01 -28.33
C ILE A 735 -3.43 34.74 -29.03
N ARG A 736 -4.50 34.03 -29.35
CA ARG A 736 -5.75 34.59 -29.89
C ARG A 736 -6.93 34.13 -29.04
N GLY A 737 -8.02 34.90 -29.06
CA GLY A 737 -9.28 34.57 -28.40
C GLY A 737 -10.34 35.63 -28.70
N MET A 738 -11.36 35.69 -27.86
CA MET A 738 -12.47 36.65 -27.95
C MET A 738 -12.79 37.23 -26.57
N VAL A 739 -12.93 38.55 -26.47
CA VAL A 739 -13.48 39.24 -25.29
C VAL A 739 -15.00 39.26 -25.42
N ALA A 740 -15.71 38.92 -24.33
CA ALA A 740 -17.17 38.85 -24.28
C ALA A 740 -17.80 37.98 -25.40
N LYS A 741 -17.07 36.96 -25.88
CA LYS A 741 -17.37 36.10 -27.06
C LYS A 741 -17.40 36.79 -28.43
N THR A 742 -17.51 38.12 -28.50
CA THR A 742 -17.77 38.85 -29.75
C THR A 742 -16.53 39.55 -30.30
N ALA A 743 -15.72 40.17 -29.43
CA ALA A 743 -14.61 41.05 -29.81
C ALA A 743 -13.29 40.28 -30.00
N PRO A 744 -12.71 40.20 -31.23
CA PRO A 744 -11.49 39.42 -31.47
C PRO A 744 -10.28 40.01 -30.75
N LEU A 745 -9.55 39.16 -30.02
CA LEU A 745 -8.32 39.47 -29.28
C LEU A 745 -7.12 38.74 -29.90
N GLU A 746 -6.03 39.46 -30.12
CA GLU A 746 -4.73 38.91 -30.49
C GLU A 746 -3.63 39.52 -29.61
N ILE A 747 -2.81 38.68 -29.00
CA ILE A 747 -1.68 39.05 -28.14
C ILE A 747 -0.43 38.41 -28.73
N ARG A 748 0.53 39.24 -29.16
CA ARG A 748 1.84 38.79 -29.66
C ARG A 748 2.95 39.49 -28.90
N GLY A 749 4.12 38.88 -28.78
CA GLY A 749 5.22 39.54 -28.10
C GLY A 749 6.40 38.63 -27.79
N THR A 750 7.24 39.09 -26.87
CA THR A 750 8.26 38.28 -26.22
C THR A 750 8.30 38.48 -24.70
N THR A 751 8.78 37.48 -23.96
CA THR A 751 8.94 37.54 -22.50
C THR A 751 10.12 36.70 -22.03
N ASP A 752 10.85 37.18 -21.02
CA ASP A 752 11.70 36.37 -20.16
C ASP A 752 11.15 36.45 -18.72
N PRO A 753 10.42 35.41 -18.26
CA PRO A 753 9.87 35.35 -16.90
C PRO A 753 10.80 34.65 -15.90
N PHE A 754 11.97 34.17 -16.32
CA PHE A 754 12.89 33.38 -15.48
C PHE A 754 14.20 34.12 -15.15
N SER A 755 14.48 35.23 -15.83
CA SER A 755 15.51 36.21 -15.48
C SER A 755 15.27 36.88 -14.13
N SER A 756 16.33 37.44 -13.53
CA SER A 756 16.27 38.13 -12.23
C SER A 756 15.49 39.45 -12.22
N GLU A 757 15.20 39.99 -13.40
CA GLU A 757 14.37 41.15 -13.70
C GLU A 757 13.43 40.75 -14.83
N LEU A 758 12.13 41.04 -14.72
CA LEU A 758 11.14 40.67 -15.73
C LEU A 758 11.39 41.48 -17.02
N ALA A 759 11.51 40.79 -18.15
CA ALA A 759 11.53 41.42 -19.47
C ALA A 759 10.27 41.04 -20.27
N LEU A 760 9.65 42.03 -20.90
CA LEU A 760 8.43 41.88 -21.69
C LEU A 760 8.44 42.87 -22.87
N ASP A 761 7.98 42.44 -24.04
CA ASP A 761 7.63 43.29 -25.19
C ASP A 761 6.34 42.72 -25.78
N LEU A 762 5.21 43.39 -25.57
CA LEU A 762 3.87 42.84 -25.79
C LEU A 762 3.02 43.77 -26.65
N VAL A 763 2.59 43.28 -27.81
CA VAL A 763 1.59 43.92 -28.68
C VAL A 763 0.26 43.18 -28.53
N ALA A 764 -0.70 43.82 -27.88
CA ALA A 764 -2.08 43.36 -27.78
C ALA A 764 -2.98 44.18 -28.71
N LYS A 765 -3.76 43.49 -29.54
CA LYS A 765 -4.75 44.07 -30.45
C LYS A 765 -6.12 43.51 -30.11
N VAL A 766 -7.09 44.39 -29.97
CA VAL A 766 -8.49 44.01 -29.77
C VAL A 766 -9.38 44.92 -30.59
N LYS A 767 -10.49 44.37 -31.10
CA LYS A 767 -11.43 45.09 -31.97
C LYS A 767 -12.85 45.00 -31.47
N ASN A 768 -13.60 46.07 -31.68
CA ASN A 768 -15.05 46.14 -31.50
C ASN A 768 -15.57 45.72 -30.11
N ILE A 769 -14.80 45.90 -29.03
CA ILE A 769 -15.33 45.64 -27.68
C ILE A 769 -16.40 46.67 -27.37
N ASP A 770 -17.58 46.25 -26.94
CA ASP A 770 -18.60 47.15 -26.43
C ASP A 770 -18.07 47.90 -25.18
N LEU A 771 -18.23 49.23 -25.17
CA LEU A 771 -17.71 50.09 -24.11
C LEU A 771 -18.55 50.20 -22.83
N PRO A 772 -19.90 50.06 -22.82
CA PRO A 772 -20.69 50.21 -21.59
C PRO A 772 -20.23 49.35 -20.40
N PRO A 773 -19.76 48.09 -20.57
CA PRO A 773 -19.18 47.31 -19.47
C PRO A 773 -17.95 47.95 -18.79
N PHE A 774 -17.24 48.89 -19.43
CA PHE A 774 -16.12 49.63 -18.84
C PHE A 774 -16.54 50.84 -18.02
N SER A 775 -17.84 51.15 -17.94
CA SER A 775 -18.38 52.26 -17.13
C SER A 775 -17.87 52.29 -15.69
N PRO A 776 -17.63 51.18 -14.96
CA PRO A 776 -17.12 51.26 -13.59
C PRO A 776 -15.74 51.93 -13.47
N TYR A 777 -14.83 51.70 -14.43
CA TYR A 777 -13.54 52.41 -14.47
C TYR A 777 -13.72 53.88 -14.86
N SER A 778 -14.65 54.17 -15.78
CA SER A 778 -14.97 55.54 -16.19
C SER A 778 -15.61 56.33 -15.05
N VAL A 779 -16.54 55.77 -14.30
CA VAL A 779 -17.12 56.41 -13.10
C VAL A 779 -16.04 56.69 -12.06
N LYS A 780 -15.20 55.70 -11.71
CA LYS A 780 -14.15 55.88 -10.68
C LYS A 780 -13.11 56.94 -11.05
N TYR A 781 -12.56 56.90 -12.26
CA TYR A 781 -11.40 57.75 -12.62
C TYR A 781 -11.75 58.98 -13.47
N ILE A 782 -12.94 59.01 -14.09
CA ILE A 782 -13.35 60.04 -15.06
C ILE A 782 -14.65 60.75 -14.62
N GLY A 783 -15.49 60.11 -13.80
CA GLY A 783 -16.73 60.70 -13.24
C GLY A 783 -17.93 60.68 -14.19
N TYR A 784 -17.93 59.82 -15.21
CA TYR A 784 -19.04 59.68 -16.17
C TYR A 784 -19.25 58.22 -16.55
N GLU A 785 -20.50 57.82 -16.76
CA GLU A 785 -20.85 56.53 -17.35
C GLU A 785 -20.65 56.51 -18.86
N ILE A 786 -20.52 55.32 -19.45
CA ILE A 786 -20.46 55.13 -20.90
C ILE A 786 -21.80 54.58 -21.37
N GLU A 787 -22.60 55.45 -21.99
CA GLU A 787 -23.91 55.11 -22.56
C GLU A 787 -23.76 54.13 -23.74
N LYS A 788 -22.86 54.46 -24.68
CA LYS A 788 -22.67 53.73 -25.93
C LYS A 788 -21.25 53.88 -26.48
N GLY A 789 -20.79 52.86 -27.19
CA GLY A 789 -19.68 52.93 -28.12
C GLY A 789 -18.95 51.60 -28.26
N LYS A 790 -18.03 51.52 -29.23
CA LYS A 790 -17.13 50.38 -29.39
C LYS A 790 -15.66 50.81 -29.34
N LEU A 791 -14.83 49.97 -28.73
CA LEU A 791 -13.40 50.15 -28.56
C LEU A 791 -12.62 49.17 -29.44
N SER A 792 -11.72 49.71 -30.26
CA SER A 792 -10.59 48.96 -30.81
C SER A 792 -9.30 49.54 -30.23
N ALA A 793 -8.41 48.69 -29.73
CA ALA A 793 -7.14 49.12 -29.16
C ALA A 793 -5.96 48.34 -29.76
N ASP A 794 -4.87 49.05 -30.02
CA ASP A 794 -3.57 48.51 -30.41
C ASP A 794 -2.55 49.02 -29.38
N VAL A 795 -2.14 48.12 -28.51
CA VAL A 795 -1.42 48.41 -27.27
C VAL A 795 -0.06 47.73 -27.33
N ASN A 796 1.01 48.51 -27.29
CA ASN A 796 2.37 48.01 -27.15
C ASN A 796 2.87 48.34 -25.74
N TYR A 797 3.25 47.33 -24.94
CA TYR A 797 3.89 47.48 -23.64
C TYR A 797 5.24 46.76 -23.60
N GLN A 798 6.28 47.51 -23.21
CA GLN A 798 7.61 47.00 -22.99
C GLN A 798 8.02 47.20 -21.52
N ILE A 799 8.57 46.16 -20.89
CA ILE A 799 9.20 46.20 -19.57
C ILE A 799 10.69 45.90 -19.75
N ASP A 800 11.55 46.82 -19.33
CA ASP A 800 13.00 46.64 -19.23
C ASP A 800 13.48 47.19 -17.87
N LYS A 801 14.21 46.38 -17.10
CA LYS A 801 14.80 46.74 -15.80
C LYS A 801 13.84 47.39 -14.80
N GLY A 802 12.62 46.84 -14.69
CA GLY A 802 11.58 47.36 -13.81
C GLY A 802 10.89 48.64 -14.31
N VAL A 803 11.25 49.18 -15.48
CA VAL A 803 10.58 50.33 -16.09
C VAL A 803 9.59 49.84 -17.14
N LEU A 804 8.31 50.18 -16.95
CA LEU A 804 7.27 50.02 -17.95
C LEU A 804 7.28 51.21 -18.90
N SER A 805 7.27 50.93 -20.20
CA SER A 805 6.92 51.88 -21.25
C SER A 805 5.79 51.32 -22.10
N GLY A 806 4.87 52.18 -22.52
CA GLY A 806 3.70 51.79 -23.29
C GLY A 806 3.36 52.80 -24.37
N ASN A 807 2.77 52.32 -25.46
CA ASN A 807 2.16 53.14 -26.50
C ASN A 807 0.79 52.53 -26.83
N ASN A 808 -0.27 53.28 -26.55
CA ASN A 808 -1.65 52.84 -26.70
C ASN A 808 -2.29 53.65 -27.82
N LYS A 809 -2.67 52.98 -28.91
CA LYS A 809 -3.57 53.55 -29.92
C LYS A 809 -4.98 53.07 -29.64
N ILE A 810 -5.88 54.00 -29.38
CA ILE A 810 -7.26 53.78 -28.98
C ILE A 810 -8.16 54.38 -30.06
N PHE A 811 -9.00 53.54 -30.65
CA PHE A 811 -10.04 53.94 -31.59
C PHE A 811 -11.41 53.67 -30.96
N LEU A 812 -12.23 54.71 -30.85
CA LEU A 812 -13.60 54.62 -30.35
C LEU A 812 -14.57 54.89 -31.50
N ASP A 813 -15.55 54.02 -31.71
CA ASP A 813 -16.65 54.24 -32.65
C ASP A 813 -17.98 54.47 -31.92
N GLN A 814 -18.79 55.40 -32.45
CA GLN A 814 -20.06 55.88 -31.89
C GLN A 814 -20.04 56.18 -30.38
N PHE A 815 -18.92 56.65 -29.85
CA PHE A 815 -18.76 56.87 -28.41
C PHE A 815 -19.62 58.03 -27.89
N THR A 816 -20.37 57.77 -26.82
CA THR A 816 -21.22 58.73 -26.09
C THR A 816 -21.08 58.48 -24.59
N LEU A 817 -20.87 59.56 -23.82
CA LEU A 817 -20.93 59.53 -22.35
C LEU A 817 -22.37 59.71 -21.90
N GLY A 818 -22.76 58.96 -20.87
CA GLY A 818 -24.04 59.09 -20.19
C GLY A 818 -24.00 60.15 -19.08
N GLU A 819 -24.73 59.91 -17.99
CA GLU A 819 -24.79 60.84 -16.87
C GLU A 819 -23.45 60.98 -16.13
N LYS A 820 -23.30 62.12 -15.45
CA LYS A 820 -22.15 62.41 -14.60
C LYS A 820 -22.38 61.81 -13.21
N VAL A 821 -21.43 61.02 -12.73
CA VAL A 821 -21.48 60.37 -11.41
C VAL A 821 -20.39 60.95 -10.51
N GLU A 822 -20.70 61.19 -9.24
CA GLU A 822 -19.71 61.68 -8.28
C GLU A 822 -18.76 60.55 -7.85
N SER A 823 -17.44 60.82 -7.89
CA SER A 823 -16.40 59.92 -7.41
C SER A 823 -15.22 60.73 -6.87
N GLU A 824 -14.63 60.28 -5.75
CA GLU A 824 -13.50 60.96 -5.10
C GLU A 824 -12.20 60.87 -5.92
N ASP A 825 -12.01 59.78 -6.67
CA ASP A 825 -10.83 59.51 -7.50
C ASP A 825 -10.91 60.16 -8.91
N ALA A 826 -12.04 60.81 -9.25
CA ALA A 826 -12.30 61.26 -10.62
C ALA A 826 -11.58 62.58 -10.98
N VAL A 827 -10.96 62.61 -12.16
CA VAL A 827 -10.25 63.81 -12.64
C VAL A 827 -11.24 64.87 -13.14
N SER A 828 -11.18 66.08 -12.58
CA SER A 828 -12.04 67.21 -12.98
C SER A 828 -11.67 67.75 -14.37
N LEU A 829 -12.33 67.23 -15.41
CA LEU A 829 -12.09 67.57 -16.82
C LEU A 829 -13.40 67.93 -17.56
N PRO A 830 -13.40 68.92 -18.48
CA PRO A 830 -14.56 69.27 -19.32
C PRO A 830 -14.69 68.30 -20.51
N LEU A 831 -14.97 67.04 -20.21
CA LEU A 831 -14.85 65.91 -21.16
C LEU A 831 -15.82 65.98 -22.34
N SER A 832 -17.05 66.47 -22.14
CA SER A 832 -18.01 66.65 -23.23
C SER A 832 -17.48 67.56 -24.34
N LEU A 833 -16.75 68.64 -23.97
CA LEU A 833 -16.06 69.50 -24.92
C LEU A 833 -14.90 68.77 -25.60
N ALA A 834 -14.06 68.07 -24.84
CA ALA A 834 -12.92 67.34 -25.39
C ALA A 834 -13.35 66.26 -26.40
N ILE A 835 -14.39 65.48 -26.07
CA ILE A 835 -14.99 64.47 -26.95
C ILE A 835 -15.55 65.13 -28.22
N SER A 836 -16.25 66.27 -28.09
CA SER A 836 -16.79 66.98 -29.27
C SER A 836 -15.71 67.51 -30.24
N ILE A 837 -14.49 67.72 -29.76
CA ILE A 837 -13.32 68.13 -30.58
C ILE A 837 -12.66 66.91 -31.23
N LEU A 838 -12.56 65.80 -30.49
CA LEU A 838 -11.91 64.56 -30.95
C LEU A 838 -12.80 63.72 -31.89
N LYS A 839 -14.12 63.84 -31.79
CA LYS A 839 -15.11 63.07 -32.56
C LYS A 839 -15.24 63.60 -33.99
N ASN A 840 -14.99 62.75 -34.98
CA ASN A 840 -15.09 63.11 -36.39
C ASN A 840 -16.55 63.03 -36.91
N ARG A 841 -16.77 63.37 -38.19
CA ARG A 841 -18.10 63.39 -38.83
C ARG A 841 -18.84 62.04 -38.86
N ARG A 842 -18.15 60.92 -38.66
CA ARG A 842 -18.75 59.57 -38.59
C ARG A 842 -19.05 59.13 -37.17
N GLY A 843 -18.56 59.86 -36.17
CA GLY A 843 -18.66 59.51 -34.76
C GLY A 843 -17.42 58.83 -34.18
N GLU A 844 -16.34 58.73 -34.96
CA GLU A 844 -15.11 58.04 -34.60
C GLU A 844 -14.12 58.97 -33.86
N ILE A 845 -13.33 58.42 -32.93
CA ILE A 845 -12.27 59.10 -32.17
C ILE A 845 -10.98 58.26 -32.24
N ASP A 846 -9.83 58.86 -32.58
CA ASP A 846 -8.51 58.19 -32.60
C ASP A 846 -7.55 58.91 -31.66
N ILE A 847 -7.08 58.20 -30.63
CA ILE A 847 -6.29 58.70 -29.51
C ILE A 847 -4.98 57.90 -29.41
N HIS A 848 -3.85 58.60 -29.24
CA HIS A 848 -2.54 57.96 -29.00
C HIS A 848 -2.00 58.40 -27.63
N LEU A 849 -1.81 57.45 -26.72
CA LEU A 849 -1.37 57.69 -25.34
C LEU A 849 -0.07 56.91 -25.04
N PRO A 850 1.09 57.58 -25.03
CA PRO A 850 2.30 57.00 -24.46
C PRO A 850 2.20 56.96 -22.92
N ILE A 851 2.72 55.89 -22.31
CA ILE A 851 2.79 55.71 -20.85
C ILE A 851 4.24 55.37 -20.51
N LYS A 852 4.76 55.87 -19.38
CA LYS A 852 6.06 55.45 -18.84
C LYS A 852 6.07 55.56 -17.31
N GLY A 853 6.61 54.57 -16.62
CA GLY A 853 6.68 54.56 -15.16
C GLY A 853 7.55 53.41 -14.62
N SER A 854 7.88 53.46 -13.33
CA SER A 854 8.49 52.33 -12.62
C SER A 854 7.41 51.34 -12.18
N LEU A 855 7.73 50.05 -12.17
CA LEU A 855 6.89 49.01 -11.55
C LEU A 855 6.94 49.07 -10.02
N ASP A 856 8.03 49.57 -9.44
CA ASP A 856 8.24 49.66 -7.99
C ASP A 856 7.73 50.98 -7.38
N ASP A 857 7.48 52.01 -8.20
CA ASP A 857 6.94 53.32 -7.78
C ASP A 857 6.03 53.91 -8.89
N PRO A 858 4.71 53.64 -8.84
CA PRO A 858 3.76 53.94 -9.92
C PRO A 858 3.24 55.40 -9.93
N GLN A 859 4.14 56.38 -9.88
CA GLN A 859 3.82 57.81 -10.06
C GLN A 859 3.64 58.15 -11.55
N PHE A 860 2.44 57.95 -12.11
CA PHE A 860 2.13 58.24 -13.52
C PHE A 860 1.65 59.70 -13.74
N SER A 861 2.42 60.52 -14.45
CA SER A 861 2.05 61.90 -14.78
C SER A 861 1.25 62.01 -16.09
N LEU A 862 -0.08 62.13 -15.98
CA LEU A 862 -1.00 62.25 -17.13
C LEU A 862 -1.20 63.70 -17.65
N SER A 863 -0.70 64.71 -16.94
CA SER A 863 -0.94 66.15 -17.18
C SER A 863 -0.51 66.64 -18.57
N ASP A 864 0.67 66.22 -19.01
CA ASP A 864 1.39 66.88 -20.11
C ASP A 864 0.89 66.44 -21.49
N ILE A 865 0.28 65.24 -21.55
CA ILE A 865 -0.28 64.65 -22.78
C ILE A 865 -1.61 65.33 -23.14
N ILE A 866 -2.47 65.58 -22.15
CA ILE A 866 -3.83 66.10 -22.36
C ILE A 866 -3.79 67.57 -22.82
N PHE A 867 -2.96 68.42 -22.17
CA PHE A 867 -2.90 69.85 -22.49
C PHE A 867 -2.36 70.14 -23.90
N THR A 868 -1.49 69.28 -24.43
CA THR A 868 -0.85 69.49 -25.74
C THR A 868 -1.80 69.20 -26.91
N ALA A 869 -2.80 68.33 -26.73
CA ALA A 869 -3.75 67.96 -27.78
C ALA A 869 -4.88 68.99 -27.98
N LEU A 870 -5.30 69.71 -26.93
CA LEU A 870 -6.53 70.50 -26.94
C LEU A 870 -6.38 71.93 -27.51
N THR A 871 -5.17 72.40 -27.80
CA THR A 871 -4.87 73.84 -27.95
C THR A 871 -5.00 74.42 -29.37
N ASN A 872 -5.29 73.61 -30.40
CA ASN A 872 -5.17 74.03 -31.81
C ASN A 872 -6.45 73.94 -32.68
N LEU A 873 -7.66 73.84 -32.11
CA LEU A 873 -8.89 73.81 -32.94
C LEU A 873 -10.06 74.63 -32.35
N ILE A 874 -10.43 75.72 -33.04
CA ILE A 874 -11.67 76.48 -32.79
C ILE A 874 -12.27 76.94 -34.13
N THR A 875 -13.38 76.33 -34.59
CA THR A 875 -14.69 77.00 -34.82
C THR A 875 -15.70 76.13 -35.59
N LYS A 876 -16.94 76.07 -35.04
CA LYS A 876 -18.25 75.90 -35.70
C LYS A 876 -18.52 74.69 -36.64
N ALA A 877 -19.46 73.85 -36.22
CA ALA A 877 -20.45 73.19 -37.09
C ALA A 877 -21.85 73.26 -36.44
N ILE A 878 -22.91 73.06 -37.23
CA ILE A 878 -24.30 73.41 -36.90
C ILE A 878 -25.23 72.18 -36.99
N THR A 879 -26.23 72.14 -36.10
CA THR A 879 -27.46 71.31 -35.98
C THR A 879 -27.61 70.03 -36.81
N SER A 880 -27.91 68.95 -36.08
CA SER A 880 -28.42 67.66 -36.60
C SER A 880 -29.76 67.77 -37.33
N PRO A 881 -29.94 67.06 -38.46
CA PRO A 881 -31.23 66.59 -38.93
C PRO A 881 -31.39 65.09 -38.63
N PHE A 882 -32.52 64.68 -38.03
CA PHE A 882 -33.41 63.64 -38.59
C PHE A 882 -34.67 63.52 -37.74
N ALA A 883 -35.82 63.49 -38.41
CA ALA A 883 -37.09 63.08 -37.86
C ALA A 883 -37.77 62.16 -38.88
N LEU A 884 -38.59 61.23 -38.38
CA LEU A 884 -39.44 60.30 -39.11
C LEU A 884 -38.70 59.15 -39.83
N LEU A 885 -39.07 57.91 -39.49
CA LEU A 885 -39.53 56.88 -40.43
C LEU A 885 -40.06 55.66 -39.64
N GLY A 886 -41.33 55.68 -39.25
CA GLY A 886 -42.02 54.54 -38.65
C GLY A 886 -43.42 54.39 -39.23
N SER A 887 -43.63 53.42 -40.14
CA SER A 887 -44.94 52.89 -40.60
C SER A 887 -44.83 51.97 -41.85
N VAL A 888 -44.05 50.89 -41.82
CA VAL A 888 -44.02 49.90 -42.94
C VAL A 888 -43.86 48.41 -42.52
N LEU A 889 -44.18 48.02 -41.29
CA LEU A 889 -44.26 46.58 -40.92
C LEU A 889 -45.55 46.28 -40.12
N GLU A 890 -46.36 45.37 -40.65
CA GLU A 890 -47.34 44.62 -39.85
C GLU A 890 -46.57 43.69 -38.91
N GLY A 891 -46.85 43.75 -37.60
CA GLY A 891 -46.20 42.91 -36.56
C GLY A 891 -44.93 43.50 -35.93
N GLY A 892 -44.59 44.78 -36.16
CA GLY A 892 -43.33 45.38 -35.69
C GLY A 892 -43.12 45.43 -34.17
N GLU A 893 -44.19 45.52 -33.36
CA GLU A 893 -44.10 45.56 -31.88
C GLU A 893 -43.73 44.21 -31.24
N GLU A 894 -43.95 43.07 -31.91
CA GLU A 894 -43.60 41.75 -31.35
C GLU A 894 -42.11 41.40 -31.50
N LEU A 895 -41.36 42.18 -32.28
CA LEU A 895 -39.93 41.98 -32.56
C LEU A 895 -39.02 43.03 -31.91
N SER A 896 -39.58 44.04 -31.23
CA SER A 896 -38.81 45.04 -30.48
C SER A 896 -38.36 44.57 -29.09
N GLU A 897 -38.76 43.39 -28.63
CA GLU A 897 -38.29 42.82 -27.36
C GLU A 897 -38.37 41.29 -27.29
N ILE A 898 -37.55 40.69 -26.42
CA ILE A 898 -37.76 39.35 -25.85
C ILE A 898 -37.86 39.42 -24.33
N THR A 899 -38.75 38.62 -23.76
CA THR A 899 -38.88 38.44 -22.30
C THR A 899 -38.06 37.25 -21.81
N PHE A 900 -37.63 37.30 -20.55
CA PHE A 900 -36.92 36.21 -19.83
C PHE A 900 -37.72 35.77 -18.60
N THR A 901 -37.44 34.61 -18.02
CA THR A 901 -37.99 34.26 -16.70
C THR A 901 -37.38 35.16 -15.60
N PRO A 902 -38.14 35.66 -14.60
CA PRO A 902 -37.60 36.50 -13.53
C PRO A 902 -36.42 35.84 -12.79
N GLY A 903 -35.31 36.56 -12.65
CA GLY A 903 -34.04 36.06 -12.10
C GLY A 903 -33.14 35.30 -13.08
N PHE A 904 -33.62 34.95 -14.28
CA PHE A 904 -32.90 34.15 -15.28
C PHE A 904 -32.61 34.95 -16.56
N ALA A 905 -31.67 34.45 -17.36
CA ALA A 905 -31.25 35.03 -18.63
C ALA A 905 -31.17 33.99 -19.78
N ASP A 906 -31.79 32.82 -19.59
CA ASP A 906 -31.87 31.76 -20.59
C ASP A 906 -32.91 32.07 -21.68
N ILE A 907 -32.59 31.78 -22.94
CA ILE A 907 -33.51 31.97 -24.07
C ILE A 907 -34.46 30.76 -24.16
N ASP A 908 -35.76 31.01 -24.04
CA ASP A 908 -36.79 29.98 -24.24
C ASP A 908 -37.16 29.79 -25.73
N ALA A 909 -38.10 28.87 -25.98
CA ALA A 909 -38.53 28.50 -27.34
C ALA A 909 -39.39 29.56 -28.06
N ASP A 910 -39.91 30.57 -27.37
CA ASP A 910 -40.61 31.72 -27.99
C ASP A 910 -39.61 32.83 -28.31
N ALA A 911 -38.77 33.20 -27.34
CA ALA A 911 -37.69 34.16 -27.50
C ALA A 911 -36.75 33.76 -28.66
N ALA A 912 -36.39 32.48 -28.79
CA ALA A 912 -35.59 31.97 -29.91
C ALA A 912 -36.22 32.22 -31.29
N LYS A 913 -37.55 32.07 -31.43
CA LYS A 913 -38.24 32.31 -32.72
C LYS A 913 -38.29 33.79 -33.07
N ARG A 914 -38.47 34.68 -32.08
CA ARG A 914 -38.45 36.13 -32.29
C ARG A 914 -37.07 36.60 -32.74
N LEU A 915 -36.01 36.08 -32.10
CA LEU A 915 -34.63 36.36 -32.51
C LEU A 915 -34.32 35.83 -33.92
N GLU A 916 -34.88 34.68 -34.33
CA GLU A 916 -34.74 34.15 -35.70
C GLU A 916 -35.38 35.09 -36.74
N ALA A 917 -36.58 35.61 -36.45
CA ALA A 917 -37.25 36.61 -37.30
C ALA A 917 -36.49 37.94 -37.36
N LEU A 918 -35.98 38.44 -36.23
CA LEU A 918 -35.16 39.66 -36.16
C LEU A 918 -33.84 39.50 -36.93
N ALA A 919 -33.15 38.37 -36.78
CA ALA A 919 -31.94 38.06 -37.54
C ALA A 919 -32.20 38.02 -39.06
N LYS A 920 -33.35 37.48 -39.49
CA LYS A 920 -33.71 37.51 -40.91
C LYS A 920 -33.84 38.94 -41.45
N ILE A 921 -34.52 39.84 -40.72
CA ILE A 921 -34.67 41.25 -41.10
C ILE A 921 -33.30 41.95 -41.19
N LEU A 922 -32.41 41.71 -40.22
CA LEU A 922 -31.08 42.31 -40.18
C LEU A 922 -30.16 41.81 -41.31
N ASN A 923 -30.30 40.54 -41.72
CA ASN A 923 -29.60 39.99 -42.88
C ASN A 923 -30.13 40.57 -44.21
N ASP A 924 -31.46 40.68 -44.36
CA ASP A 924 -32.11 41.25 -45.55
C ASP A 924 -31.86 42.77 -45.70
N ARG A 925 -31.46 43.47 -44.63
CA ARG A 925 -31.23 44.93 -44.60
C ARG A 925 -29.84 45.29 -44.05
N PRO A 926 -28.75 45.16 -44.84
CA PRO A 926 -27.37 45.38 -44.37
C PRO A 926 -27.05 46.77 -43.82
N SER A 927 -27.86 47.80 -44.11
CA SER A 927 -27.65 49.18 -43.67
C SER A 927 -28.20 49.49 -42.27
N LEU A 928 -29.02 48.61 -41.68
CA LEU A 928 -29.57 48.82 -40.34
C LEU A 928 -28.56 48.41 -39.27
N ASN A 929 -28.46 49.20 -38.21
CA ASN A 929 -27.82 48.79 -36.96
C ASN A 929 -28.88 48.39 -35.93
N LEU A 930 -28.50 47.54 -34.98
CA LEU A 930 -29.33 47.13 -33.85
C LEU A 930 -28.68 47.62 -32.55
N GLU A 931 -29.45 48.29 -31.72
CA GLU A 931 -29.13 48.54 -30.31
C GLU A 931 -29.88 47.52 -29.44
N ILE A 932 -29.20 46.96 -28.45
CA ILE A 932 -29.74 46.01 -27.48
C ILE A 932 -29.57 46.59 -26.07
N SER A 933 -30.69 46.72 -25.36
CA SER A 933 -30.72 47.15 -23.95
C SER A 933 -31.28 46.04 -23.07
N GLY A 934 -30.59 45.75 -21.96
CA GLY A 934 -31.02 44.75 -20.99
C GLY A 934 -31.83 45.41 -19.86
N HIS A 935 -32.96 44.81 -19.49
CA HIS A 935 -33.83 45.35 -18.45
C HIS A 935 -34.16 44.30 -17.37
N VAL A 936 -34.42 44.81 -16.17
CA VAL A 936 -34.84 44.06 -14.99
C VAL A 936 -36.08 44.71 -14.38
N ASP A 937 -36.93 43.89 -13.78
CA ASP A 937 -38.00 44.34 -12.88
C ASP A 937 -37.45 44.27 -11.43
N PRO A 938 -37.19 45.39 -10.74
CA PRO A 938 -36.56 45.37 -9.42
C PRO A 938 -37.32 44.60 -8.33
N ALA A 939 -38.62 44.33 -8.51
CA ALA A 939 -39.42 43.56 -7.58
C ALA A 939 -39.45 42.07 -7.93
N GLN A 940 -39.68 41.72 -9.21
CA GLN A 940 -39.78 40.33 -9.64
C GLN A 940 -38.40 39.66 -9.82
N ASP A 941 -37.43 40.38 -10.37
CA ASP A 941 -36.08 39.82 -10.59
C ASP A 941 -35.30 39.66 -9.29
N LEU A 942 -35.56 40.46 -8.26
CA LEU A 942 -34.90 40.32 -6.96
C LEU A 942 -35.27 38.99 -6.30
N GLU A 943 -36.56 38.64 -6.23
CA GLU A 943 -36.99 37.34 -5.69
C GLU A 943 -36.63 36.18 -6.64
N GLY A 944 -36.75 36.37 -7.95
CA GLY A 944 -36.31 35.38 -8.94
C GLY A 944 -34.81 35.05 -8.84
N LEU A 945 -33.96 36.05 -8.63
CA LEU A 945 -32.50 35.87 -8.55
C LEU A 945 -32.09 35.16 -7.26
N LYS A 946 -32.79 35.40 -6.14
CA LYS A 946 -32.63 34.59 -4.91
C LYS A 946 -32.96 33.11 -5.17
N VAL A 947 -34.00 32.82 -5.95
CA VAL A 947 -34.37 31.44 -6.32
C VAL A 947 -33.30 30.81 -7.23
N ALA A 948 -32.76 31.54 -8.21
CA ALA A 948 -31.66 31.08 -9.04
C ALA A 948 -30.40 30.76 -8.19
N MET A 949 -30.00 31.66 -7.30
CA MET A 949 -28.89 31.45 -6.36
C MET A 949 -29.12 30.22 -5.46
N LEU A 950 -30.36 29.99 -5.00
CA LEU A 950 -30.70 28.80 -4.22
C LEU A 950 -30.58 27.52 -5.07
N GLN A 951 -31.06 27.51 -6.32
CA GLN A 951 -30.88 26.37 -7.21
C GLN A 951 -29.40 26.03 -7.41
N ASP A 952 -28.54 27.02 -7.62
CA ASP A 952 -27.09 26.83 -7.74
C ASP A 952 -26.47 26.28 -6.44
N LYS A 953 -26.85 26.81 -5.27
CA LYS A 953 -26.43 26.28 -3.96
C LYS A 953 -26.80 24.81 -3.77
N VAL A 954 -27.99 24.39 -4.23
CA VAL A 954 -28.50 23.01 -4.16
C VAL A 954 -27.77 22.11 -5.16
N LYS A 955 -27.64 22.53 -6.44
CA LYS A 955 -26.83 21.83 -7.46
C LYS A 955 -25.39 21.62 -7.00
N ALA A 956 -24.80 22.60 -6.31
CA ALA A 956 -23.44 22.51 -5.78
C ALA A 956 -23.32 21.43 -4.67
N GLN A 957 -24.38 21.16 -3.89
CA GLN A 957 -24.36 20.04 -2.95
C GLN A 957 -24.47 18.69 -3.67
N LYS A 958 -25.23 18.60 -4.77
CA LYS A 958 -25.28 17.41 -5.62
C LYS A 958 -23.93 17.11 -6.24
N LEU A 959 -23.31 18.12 -6.86
CA LEU A 959 -21.96 18.01 -7.42
C LEU A 959 -20.96 17.55 -6.35
N ALA A 960 -20.98 18.16 -5.15
CA ALA A 960 -20.09 17.81 -4.05
C ALA A 960 -20.35 16.42 -3.39
N GLU A 961 -21.49 15.77 -3.66
CA GLU A 961 -21.72 14.35 -3.31
C GLU A 961 -21.34 13.41 -4.47
N GLN A 962 -21.65 13.77 -5.72
CA GLN A 962 -21.24 13.01 -6.91
C GLN A 962 -19.71 12.90 -7.02
N THR A 963 -18.99 13.97 -6.71
CA THR A 963 -17.53 14.00 -6.51
C THR A 963 -17.03 12.98 -5.47
N LYS A 964 -17.80 12.70 -4.41
CA LYS A 964 -17.43 11.70 -3.38
C LYS A 964 -17.82 10.27 -3.78
N ALA A 965 -18.69 10.14 -4.77
CA ALA A 965 -19.20 8.88 -5.29
C ALA A 965 -18.56 8.46 -6.64
N ASP A 966 -17.49 9.15 -7.05
CA ASP A 966 -16.73 8.91 -8.30
C ASP A 966 -17.59 9.05 -9.60
N ILE A 967 -18.62 9.90 -9.56
CA ILE A 967 -19.50 10.19 -10.70
C ILE A 967 -19.04 11.49 -11.36
N ALA A 968 -18.53 11.40 -12.59
CA ALA A 968 -17.99 12.53 -13.34
C ALA A 968 -19.08 13.45 -13.92
N SER A 969 -19.51 14.45 -13.14
CA SER A 969 -20.09 15.70 -13.65
C SER A 969 -19.06 16.82 -13.52
N THR A 970 -18.80 17.54 -14.60
CA THR A 970 -17.70 18.53 -14.69
C THR A 970 -18.14 19.99 -14.66
N ASP A 971 -19.44 20.29 -14.69
CA ASP A 971 -19.97 21.65 -14.69
C ASP A 971 -21.24 21.74 -13.83
N LEU A 972 -21.43 22.88 -13.13
CA LEU A 972 -22.62 23.12 -12.30
C LEU A 972 -23.88 23.29 -13.17
N ALA A 973 -23.73 23.81 -14.39
CA ALA A 973 -24.84 23.99 -15.33
C ALA A 973 -25.49 22.66 -15.75
N ASP A 974 -24.69 21.61 -15.91
CA ASP A 974 -25.12 20.27 -16.33
C ASP A 974 -25.80 19.46 -15.19
N VAL A 975 -25.79 19.98 -13.96
CA VAL A 975 -26.39 19.31 -12.79
C VAL A 975 -27.91 19.41 -12.83
N THR A 976 -28.54 18.34 -13.30
CA THR A 976 -29.98 18.11 -13.19
C THR A 976 -30.36 17.60 -11.78
N LEU A 977 -31.57 17.91 -11.31
CA LEU A 977 -32.07 17.51 -9.99
C LEU A 977 -33.45 16.87 -10.13
N THR A 978 -33.64 15.66 -9.59
CA THR A 978 -34.98 15.11 -9.34
C THR A 978 -35.61 15.77 -8.09
N PRO A 979 -36.95 15.71 -7.89
CA PRO A 979 -37.59 16.31 -6.70
C PRO A 979 -37.07 15.75 -5.35
N GLU A 980 -36.74 14.46 -5.34
CA GLU A 980 -36.19 13.75 -4.18
C GLU A 980 -34.76 14.20 -3.86
N GLU A 981 -33.93 14.31 -4.91
CA GLU A 981 -32.58 14.88 -4.81
C GLU A 981 -32.62 16.34 -4.36
N TYR A 982 -33.50 17.16 -4.93
CA TYR A 982 -33.64 18.57 -4.56
C TYR A 982 -33.86 18.73 -3.05
N SER A 983 -34.83 18.00 -2.48
CA SER A 983 -35.11 18.05 -1.03
C SER A 983 -33.92 17.58 -0.18
N LYS A 984 -33.20 16.53 -0.62
CA LYS A 984 -31.98 16.03 0.05
C LYS A 984 -30.87 17.10 0.08
N TYR A 985 -30.57 17.69 -1.07
CA TYR A 985 -29.48 18.64 -1.24
C TYR A 985 -29.78 20.02 -0.67
N LEU A 986 -31.06 20.42 -0.68
CA LEU A 986 -31.58 21.58 0.05
C LEU A 986 -31.32 21.47 1.56
N GLU A 987 -31.56 20.31 2.17
CA GLU A 987 -31.28 20.12 3.60
C GLU A 987 -29.78 20.27 3.92
N VAL A 988 -28.91 19.81 3.03
CA VAL A 988 -27.44 19.97 3.15
C VAL A 988 -27.03 21.43 2.98
N ALA A 989 -27.59 22.15 2.01
CA ALA A 989 -27.35 23.57 1.81
C ALA A 989 -27.82 24.38 3.04
N TYR A 990 -29.06 24.17 3.47
CA TYR A 990 -29.65 24.79 4.67
C TYR A 990 -28.79 24.57 5.91
N LYS A 991 -28.26 23.35 6.14
CA LYS A 991 -27.38 23.07 7.29
C LYS A 991 -26.06 23.84 7.26
N LYS A 992 -25.52 24.19 6.08
CA LYS A 992 -24.26 24.93 5.92
C LYS A 992 -24.34 26.44 6.13
N GLU A 993 -25.51 27.06 5.93
CA GLU A 993 -25.69 28.52 6.01
C GLU A 993 -25.29 29.10 7.39
N THR A 994 -24.96 30.39 7.45
CA THR A 994 -24.46 31.03 8.69
C THR A 994 -25.50 31.83 9.48
N PHE A 995 -26.71 32.03 8.93
CA PHE A 995 -27.81 32.71 9.63
C PHE A 995 -28.34 31.91 10.84
N GLU A 996 -29.05 32.59 11.75
CA GLU A 996 -29.63 31.94 12.93
C GLU A 996 -30.73 30.93 12.56
N LYS A 997 -30.59 29.69 13.02
CA LYS A 997 -31.54 28.60 12.73
C LYS A 997 -32.27 28.16 13.98
N PRO A 998 -33.56 27.80 13.90
CA PRO A 998 -34.29 27.21 15.02
C PRO A 998 -33.58 25.95 15.50
N LYS A 999 -33.21 25.93 16.78
CA LYS A 999 -32.51 24.80 17.42
C LYS A 999 -33.52 23.82 18.03
N ASN A 1000 -33.19 22.54 17.99
CA ASN A 1000 -33.90 21.53 18.76
C ASN A 1000 -33.54 21.62 20.26
N ALA A 1001 -34.20 20.83 21.11
CA ALA A 1001 -33.99 20.84 22.57
C ALA A 1001 -32.56 20.44 23.02
N ILE A 1002 -31.68 20.05 22.09
CA ILE A 1002 -30.29 19.63 22.33
C ILE A 1002 -29.30 20.64 21.67
N GLY A 1003 -29.79 21.75 21.10
CA GLY A 1003 -28.97 22.84 20.56
C GLY A 1003 -28.54 22.70 19.09
N PHE A 1004 -28.89 21.60 18.42
CA PHE A 1004 -28.62 21.41 16.99
C PHE A 1004 -29.68 22.09 16.12
N ALA A 1005 -29.31 22.57 14.93
CA ALA A 1005 -30.27 23.11 13.97
C ALA A 1005 -31.35 22.07 13.62
N LYS A 1006 -32.62 22.45 13.76
CA LYS A 1006 -33.78 21.61 13.45
C LYS A 1006 -33.86 21.41 11.93
N SER A 1007 -34.08 20.16 11.50
CA SER A 1007 -34.49 19.87 10.12
C SER A 1007 -35.94 20.30 9.93
N LEU A 1008 -36.21 21.05 8.87
CA LEU A 1008 -37.52 21.64 8.56
C LEU A 1008 -38.05 21.07 7.23
N PRO A 1009 -39.35 21.16 6.93
CA PRO A 1009 -39.88 20.90 5.60
C PRO A 1009 -39.15 21.71 4.52
N SER A 1010 -39.03 21.18 3.29
CA SER A 1010 -38.30 21.83 2.19
C SER A 1010 -38.73 23.29 1.99
N ALA A 1011 -40.03 23.57 1.96
CA ALA A 1011 -40.57 24.94 1.84
C ALA A 1011 -40.10 25.90 2.97
N GLU A 1012 -39.97 25.44 4.21
CA GLU A 1012 -39.45 26.25 5.31
C GLU A 1012 -37.94 26.49 5.17
N MET A 1013 -37.18 25.50 4.68
CA MET A 1013 -35.74 25.64 4.42
C MET A 1013 -35.46 26.58 3.25
N GLU A 1014 -36.19 26.44 2.14
CA GLU A 1014 -36.19 27.37 1.00
C GLU A 1014 -36.47 28.79 1.49
N GLN A 1015 -37.58 29.00 2.19
CA GLN A 1015 -38.00 30.33 2.63
C GLN A 1015 -36.99 30.98 3.59
N LEU A 1016 -36.35 30.21 4.49
CA LEU A 1016 -35.27 30.73 5.34
C LEU A 1016 -34.01 31.09 4.54
N ILE A 1017 -33.61 30.30 3.54
CA ILE A 1017 -32.45 30.64 2.70
C ILE A 1017 -32.76 31.87 1.85
N LEU A 1018 -33.93 31.96 1.22
CA LEU A 1018 -34.36 33.10 0.40
C LEU A 1018 -34.45 34.39 1.24
N THR A 1019 -35.01 34.32 2.45
CA THR A 1019 -35.13 35.48 3.36
C THR A 1019 -33.76 36.02 3.79
N ASN A 1020 -32.74 35.15 3.92
CA ASN A 1020 -31.38 35.54 4.33
C ASN A 1020 -30.42 35.72 3.14
N THR A 1021 -30.86 35.49 1.90
CA THR A 1021 -30.03 35.74 0.70
C THR A 1021 -30.11 37.21 0.35
N GLN A 1022 -28.97 37.90 0.44
CA GLN A 1022 -28.85 39.29 0.01
C GLN A 1022 -28.61 39.34 -1.51
N VAL A 1023 -29.39 40.19 -2.18
CA VAL A 1023 -29.23 40.60 -3.58
C VAL A 1023 -29.13 42.12 -3.53
N ASN A 1024 -28.17 42.68 -4.25
CA ASN A 1024 -27.95 44.13 -4.34
C ASN A 1024 -28.17 44.66 -5.77
N ASP A 1025 -28.04 45.97 -5.95
CA ASP A 1025 -28.28 46.61 -7.24
C ASP A 1025 -27.23 46.20 -8.30
N ASP A 1026 -25.97 45.91 -7.89
CA ASP A 1026 -24.94 45.30 -8.75
C ASP A 1026 -25.43 43.94 -9.31
N ASP A 1027 -26.05 43.09 -8.49
CA ASP A 1027 -26.55 41.77 -8.89
C ASP A 1027 -27.69 41.86 -9.93
N LEU A 1028 -28.55 42.88 -9.80
CA LEU A 1028 -29.61 43.18 -10.77
C LEU A 1028 -29.04 43.78 -12.06
N ALA A 1029 -28.06 44.69 -11.97
CA ALA A 1029 -27.36 45.22 -13.15
C ALA A 1029 -26.65 44.13 -13.95
N ILE A 1030 -26.02 43.15 -13.29
CA ILE A 1030 -25.44 41.96 -13.94
C ILE A 1030 -26.51 41.13 -14.66
N LEU A 1031 -27.71 40.99 -14.08
CA LEU A 1031 -28.80 40.25 -14.71
C LEU A 1031 -29.30 40.95 -15.98
N ALA A 1032 -29.44 42.27 -15.95
CA ALA A 1032 -29.74 43.08 -17.13
C ALA A 1032 -28.67 42.91 -18.22
N GLU A 1033 -27.39 43.05 -17.86
CA GLU A 1033 -26.25 42.89 -18.78
C GLU A 1033 -26.23 41.48 -19.40
N ARG A 1034 -26.46 40.43 -18.59
CA ARG A 1034 -26.57 39.04 -19.06
C ARG A 1034 -27.67 38.87 -20.10
N ARG A 1035 -28.85 39.48 -19.92
CA ARG A 1035 -29.98 39.38 -20.86
C ARG A 1035 -29.63 39.99 -22.22
N ALA A 1036 -29.08 41.20 -22.22
CA ALA A 1036 -28.60 41.86 -23.45
C ALA A 1036 -27.52 41.02 -24.16
N ASN A 1037 -26.53 40.55 -23.40
CA ASN A 1037 -25.44 39.72 -23.93
C ASN A 1037 -25.94 38.35 -24.43
N THR A 1038 -26.92 37.70 -23.80
CA THR A 1038 -27.45 36.42 -24.30
C THR A 1038 -28.19 36.61 -25.63
N ALA A 1039 -28.98 37.68 -25.77
CA ALA A 1039 -29.63 38.05 -27.03
C ALA A 1039 -28.60 38.36 -28.14
N LEU A 1040 -27.57 39.17 -27.83
CA LEU A 1040 -26.45 39.49 -28.71
C LEU A 1040 -25.75 38.21 -29.22
N ASN A 1041 -25.35 37.35 -28.28
CA ASN A 1041 -24.65 36.10 -28.59
C ASN A 1041 -25.49 35.21 -29.51
N TRP A 1042 -26.79 35.09 -29.26
CA TRP A 1042 -27.68 34.32 -30.13
C TRP A 1042 -27.75 34.92 -31.55
N LEU A 1043 -27.90 36.24 -31.68
CA LEU A 1043 -27.97 36.91 -33.00
C LEU A 1043 -26.67 36.75 -33.82
N ILE A 1044 -25.51 36.68 -33.16
CA ILE A 1044 -24.22 36.46 -33.81
C ILE A 1044 -23.99 34.96 -34.10
N GLU A 1045 -24.08 34.10 -33.07
CA GLU A 1045 -23.79 32.67 -33.15
C GLU A 1045 -24.82 31.92 -34.02
N ASN A 1046 -26.12 32.18 -33.84
CA ASN A 1046 -27.21 31.50 -34.56
C ASN A 1046 -27.72 32.35 -35.73
N GLY A 1047 -28.00 33.63 -35.49
CA GLY A 1047 -28.55 34.56 -36.49
C GLY A 1047 -27.57 35.03 -37.58
N LYS A 1048 -26.27 34.79 -37.40
CA LYS A 1048 -25.17 35.17 -38.31
C LYS A 1048 -25.04 36.67 -38.60
N ILE A 1049 -25.50 37.52 -37.67
CA ILE A 1049 -25.36 38.97 -37.78
C ILE A 1049 -23.91 39.39 -37.48
N SER A 1050 -23.41 40.38 -38.21
CA SER A 1050 -22.08 40.96 -37.96
C SER A 1050 -22.06 41.74 -36.64
N ASP A 1051 -21.04 41.51 -35.82
CA ASP A 1051 -20.79 42.23 -34.55
C ASP A 1051 -20.76 43.76 -34.72
N GLU A 1052 -20.16 44.25 -35.81
CA GLU A 1052 -20.06 45.68 -36.15
C GLU A 1052 -21.42 46.39 -36.23
N ARG A 1053 -22.51 45.64 -36.47
CA ARG A 1053 -23.87 46.19 -36.65
C ARG A 1053 -24.74 46.11 -35.41
N VAL A 1054 -24.28 45.48 -34.34
CA VAL A 1054 -25.05 45.29 -33.10
C VAL A 1054 -24.32 45.92 -31.93
N PHE A 1055 -24.99 46.78 -31.18
CA PHE A 1055 -24.42 47.54 -30.07
C PHE A 1055 -25.18 47.20 -28.79
N VAL A 1056 -24.47 46.83 -27.72
CA VAL A 1056 -25.05 46.85 -26.38
C VAL A 1056 -25.04 48.28 -25.89
N VAL A 1057 -26.15 48.72 -25.29
CA VAL A 1057 -26.32 50.07 -24.71
C VAL A 1057 -26.49 49.92 -23.20
N GLY A 1058 -26.03 50.91 -22.43
CA GLY A 1058 -26.30 50.99 -20.99
C GLY A 1058 -27.80 50.97 -20.69
N ALA A 1059 -28.19 50.44 -19.54
CA ALA A 1059 -29.60 50.40 -19.13
C ALA A 1059 -30.09 51.84 -18.82
N HIS A 1060 -30.87 52.42 -19.73
CA HIS A 1060 -31.49 53.72 -19.51
C HIS A 1060 -32.66 53.61 -18.53
N GLU A 1061 -32.55 54.22 -17.34
CA GLU A 1061 -33.73 54.64 -16.57
C GLU A 1061 -34.42 55.83 -17.27
N ASN A 1062 -35.18 55.56 -18.33
CA ASN A 1062 -36.09 56.56 -18.90
C ASN A 1062 -37.24 56.80 -17.93
N LYS A 1063 -37.07 57.78 -17.04
CA LYS A 1063 -38.05 58.23 -16.02
C LYS A 1063 -39.38 58.76 -16.57
N GLU A 1064 -39.55 58.79 -17.90
CA GLU A 1064 -40.80 59.17 -18.57
C GLU A 1064 -41.68 57.96 -18.98
N ASP A 1065 -41.18 56.72 -18.89
CA ASP A 1065 -41.86 55.50 -19.39
C ASP A 1065 -42.13 54.45 -18.27
N GLU A 1066 -42.62 54.90 -17.09
CA GLU A 1066 -42.92 54.05 -15.90
C GLU A 1066 -43.85 52.85 -16.16
N GLN A 1067 -44.51 52.78 -17.33
CA GLN A 1067 -45.39 51.68 -17.73
C GLN A 1067 -44.67 50.50 -18.42
N LYS A 1068 -43.35 50.59 -18.66
CA LYS A 1068 -42.53 49.52 -19.30
C LYS A 1068 -41.44 48.95 -18.39
N ASN A 1069 -41.73 48.72 -17.11
CA ASN A 1069 -40.84 47.90 -16.29
C ASN A 1069 -41.08 46.41 -16.60
N GLY A 1070 -40.02 45.69 -16.96
CA GLY A 1070 -40.13 44.29 -17.36
C GLY A 1070 -38.78 43.62 -17.57
N ASN A 1071 -38.77 42.33 -17.26
CA ASN A 1071 -37.72 41.34 -17.40
C ASN A 1071 -37.43 40.99 -18.87
N ARG A 1072 -36.91 41.95 -19.65
CA ARG A 1072 -36.71 41.85 -21.11
C ARG A 1072 -35.29 42.21 -21.59
N ALA A 1073 -35.02 41.91 -22.86
CA ALA A 1073 -34.06 42.65 -23.68
C ALA A 1073 -34.84 43.39 -24.77
N GLU A 1074 -34.56 44.69 -24.93
CA GLU A 1074 -35.21 45.60 -25.87
C GLU A 1074 -34.31 45.85 -27.09
N PHE A 1075 -34.92 46.03 -28.26
CA PHE A 1075 -34.29 46.09 -29.58
C PHE A 1075 -34.68 47.36 -30.33
N VAL A 1076 -33.70 48.22 -30.61
CA VAL A 1076 -33.91 49.46 -31.37
C VAL A 1076 -33.13 49.43 -32.68
N LEU A 1077 -33.84 49.53 -33.81
CA LEU A 1077 -33.22 49.64 -35.14
C LEU A 1077 -32.81 51.09 -35.43
N LYS A 1078 -31.62 51.29 -35.99
CA LYS A 1078 -31.04 52.59 -36.38
C LYS A 1078 -30.58 52.59 -37.83
#